data_AF-A0AB34C9C9-F1
#
_entry.id   AF-A0AB34C9C9-F1
#
_cell.length_a   1.000
_cell.length_b   1.000
_cell.length_c   1.000
_cell.angle_alpha   90.00
_cell.angle_beta   90.00
_cell.angle_gamma   90.00
#
_symmetry.space_group_name_H-M   'P 1'
#
loop_
_entity.id
_entity.type
_entity.pdbx_description
1 polymer ?
#
loop_
_entity_poly.entity_id
_entity_poly.type
_entity_poly.pdbx_seq_one_letter_code
_entity_poly.pdbx_strand_id
1 'polypeptide(L)'
;MLLRPVLCTLMVLATLALAPCLMAAQNLPFKLVPAFVELEPLTLAPVERQWLAGRGTLKVGISIDDYQPIDITRDRNRYQGISADYLSLVGERLGMPMEVLGFSEREQAVEALRNGTIDILTSANGYERGVAGLHFSSDYMPDRAVVVVRRDEAQIPEDLAGKKVVLLEGYADAKVAHAAYPHSQIILSPNLYSGLEALNQGDVDAFIGNEVIVRAYKALRPYLGLQVRTGSRLPPIGFAFATRQSDPLLSRLIERALESIDDSTDREILARWTTGLGASTGDERIKLSKAERAWLLEHQHVVVASQQYPPYVFKDKDGQWTGLNIDLLNRISRMTGLQFIQEESFSTTHTLDLLLKGRAQMNTTLSANDERCGFLDFTHPFGGSAWVFVVRAEDIQLNTFSQLAGRVLALPAKHALESYVRQNYPKVRLRSVATYQEARALVANGEADATIQNEVEVQGYPANGLRIGRSVEGKWSADELSVRRDQPELLSILNKALEAFPVAELSAIRLKWLGVTPVPVPMWQRVPVWIYWVTFTAILFGLLSLAWNTRLKGQIRQRLQAEQRLNDQVAFKRALLDGIPNPIFVRDLAGRLITCNKSYETQTGMRLEQIKGLCLTELDVLPEATARQLHREFLEQLESQESVFVDRQIESRRGPVHVYQWTVPFYSAQGELQGLLGGWIDITERKRLEEELLQARRAADQANYAKSAFLSTMSHEIRTPMNAIIGLLELEKEQARLRGMPFSDALRVAYQSAQELVGLMGDNLDLAKIEAGHMQLAPQTVALRGFFEDIQQLFEVTARNKGLHLTLAFDKAADGFYWLDPLRLRQVLHNLLSNALKFTQAGEVRVSVERQADEHGADRLCISVADTGSGISPEKQASLFDPFIQAHLQTTPEQGGTGLGLSICKQLVELMGGRILLQSQPGVGTTVTLELYPEQVVEDFSQSPQVTRERPQSRRMSVLVVDDVRANRMVLSQQLMFLGHKVVALDSAEAALARWQGEAFDLVMTDCHMPGMSGYQLSEAIRQIEAREGRDACPLIGCTANAFEDEQQRCEQAGMDELLVKPVTLDRLAQMLARFLPPPSFDIQTLRSMTQADEPILQRMLRELWSNLGQEQAALESAVLEQDWARIGASTHRLKGVCCLIDALPLAQVCIDLEAVARAHSTAVLAEHWLRLKEAIGCLRSDIEPHLGSD
;
A
#
# COMPACT_ATOMS: atom_id res chain seq x y z
N MET A 1 -76.10 -46.86 40.83
CA MET A 1 -75.59 -45.87 39.86
C MET A 1 -74.20 -45.42 40.31
N LEU A 2 -73.15 -46.20 40.06
CA LEU A 2 -71.81 -45.96 40.64
C LEU A 2 -70.64 -46.36 39.71
N LEU A 3 -70.84 -46.41 38.38
CA LEU A 3 -69.83 -46.97 37.45
C LEU A 3 -69.42 -46.06 36.29
N ARG A 4 -69.87 -44.79 36.23
CA ARG A 4 -69.48 -43.86 35.16
C ARG A 4 -68.21 -43.03 35.40
N PRO A 5 -67.81 -42.62 36.63
CA PRO A 5 -66.64 -41.75 36.78
C PRO A 5 -65.30 -42.51 36.74
N VAL A 6 -65.31 -43.82 37.04
CA VAL A 6 -64.10 -44.67 37.06
C VAL A 6 -63.66 -45.08 35.65
N LEU A 7 -64.61 -45.23 34.71
CA LEU A 7 -64.27 -45.57 33.32
C LEU A 7 -63.61 -44.40 32.58
N CYS A 8 -64.02 -43.15 32.85
CA CYS A 8 -63.41 -41.97 32.22
C CYS A 8 -62.00 -41.70 32.74
N THR A 9 -61.71 -41.96 34.02
CA THR A 9 -60.35 -41.77 34.57
C THR A 9 -59.39 -42.84 34.08
N LEU A 10 -59.82 -44.10 33.93
CA LEU A 10 -59.00 -45.16 33.33
C LEU A 10 -58.73 -44.93 31.84
N MET A 11 -59.68 -44.35 31.09
CA MET A 11 -59.48 -44.06 29.67
C MET A 11 -58.52 -42.88 29.43
N VAL A 12 -58.50 -41.88 30.32
CA VAL A 12 -57.55 -40.75 30.27
C VAL A 12 -56.15 -41.16 30.73
N LEU A 13 -56.04 -42.06 31.71
CA LEU A 13 -54.75 -42.63 32.11
C LEU A 13 -54.16 -43.58 31.05
N ALA A 14 -55.02 -44.32 30.32
CA ALA A 14 -54.57 -45.16 29.20
C ALA A 14 -54.10 -44.34 27.99
N THR A 15 -54.70 -43.17 27.72
CA THR A 15 -54.24 -42.27 26.65
C THR A 15 -52.97 -41.50 27.03
N LEU A 16 -52.74 -41.23 28.32
CA LEU A 16 -51.48 -40.63 28.81
C LEU A 16 -50.34 -41.64 28.91
N ALA A 17 -50.61 -42.93 29.10
CA ALA A 17 -49.58 -43.97 29.15
C ALA A 17 -49.12 -44.49 27.76
N LEU A 18 -49.91 -44.25 26.71
CA LEU A 18 -49.56 -44.61 25.32
C LEU A 18 -48.95 -43.45 24.51
N ALA A 19 -48.64 -42.32 25.16
CA ALA A 19 -47.98 -41.18 24.54
C ALA A 19 -46.48 -41.07 24.89
N PRO A 20 -45.65 -42.04 24.50
CA PRO A 20 -44.30 -41.72 24.09
C PRO A 20 -44.02 -42.35 22.71
N CYS A 21 -44.59 -41.79 21.64
CA CYS A 21 -44.15 -42.13 20.28
C CYS A 21 -44.57 -41.12 19.19
N LEU A 22 -45.04 -39.93 19.54
CA LEU A 22 -45.45 -38.90 18.58
C LEU A 22 -44.93 -37.52 19.00
N MET A 23 -43.63 -37.43 19.33
CA MET A 23 -42.89 -36.22 18.98
C MET A 23 -42.34 -36.45 17.57
N ALA A 24 -43.18 -36.16 16.58
CA ALA A 24 -42.72 -36.06 15.22
C ALA A 24 -41.72 -34.90 15.18
N ALA A 25 -40.43 -35.22 15.02
CA ALA A 25 -39.41 -34.27 14.65
C ALA A 25 -39.95 -33.45 13.47
N GLN A 26 -40.04 -32.13 13.63
CA GLN A 26 -40.37 -31.23 12.53
C GLN A 26 -39.16 -31.17 11.60
N ASN A 27 -38.99 -32.21 10.77
CA ASN A 27 -37.94 -32.26 9.77
C ASN A 27 -38.28 -31.24 8.68
N LEU A 28 -37.65 -30.06 8.72
CA LEU A 28 -37.71 -29.10 7.63
C LEU A 28 -36.71 -29.52 6.55
N PRO A 29 -37.14 -29.73 5.29
CA PRO A 29 -36.22 -30.01 4.20
C PRO A 29 -35.44 -28.75 3.83
N PHE A 30 -34.12 -28.88 3.69
CA PHE A 30 -33.22 -27.82 3.26
C PHE A 30 -32.75 -28.07 1.82
N LYS A 31 -32.62 -26.98 1.05
CA LYS A 31 -32.01 -27.01 -0.29
C LYS A 31 -30.51 -26.77 -0.17
N LEU A 32 -29.72 -27.75 -0.59
CA LEU A 32 -28.26 -27.63 -0.69
C LEU A 32 -27.86 -26.72 -1.86
N VAL A 33 -26.84 -25.88 -1.65
CA VAL A 33 -26.28 -25.04 -2.73
C VAL A 33 -25.50 -25.89 -3.75
N PRO A 34 -25.52 -25.54 -5.04
CA PRO A 34 -24.74 -26.25 -6.04
C PRO A 34 -23.23 -26.14 -5.77
N ALA A 35 -22.46 -27.11 -6.23
CA ALA A 35 -21.00 -27.02 -6.20
C ALA A 35 -20.53 -25.80 -7.00
N PHE A 36 -19.53 -25.09 -6.48
CA PHE A 36 -19.00 -23.88 -7.12
C PHE A 36 -17.96 -24.20 -8.21
N VAL A 37 -17.47 -25.44 -8.25
CA VAL A 37 -16.59 -25.99 -9.28
C VAL A 37 -17.24 -27.28 -9.77
N GLU A 38 -17.30 -27.46 -11.09
CA GLU A 38 -17.74 -28.74 -11.69
C GLU A 38 -16.61 -29.77 -11.56
N LEU A 39 -16.90 -30.89 -10.90
CA LEU A 39 -15.95 -31.99 -10.75
C LEU A 39 -16.40 -33.24 -11.51
N GLU A 40 -15.47 -33.90 -12.21
CA GLU A 40 -15.79 -35.18 -12.83
C GLU A 40 -16.10 -36.25 -11.77
N PRO A 41 -17.17 -37.06 -11.98
CA PRO A 41 -17.53 -38.14 -11.07
C PRO A 41 -16.40 -39.16 -10.89
N LEU A 42 -16.31 -39.73 -9.68
CA LEU A 42 -15.32 -40.75 -9.36
C LEU A 42 -15.48 -42.01 -10.21
N THR A 43 -14.35 -42.65 -10.48
CA THR A 43 -14.31 -43.99 -11.07
C THR A 43 -14.73 -45.03 -10.02
N LEU A 44 -16.03 -45.30 -9.98
CA LEU A 44 -16.63 -46.25 -9.05
C LEU A 44 -16.62 -47.68 -9.62
N ALA A 45 -16.30 -48.66 -8.77
CA ALA A 45 -16.39 -50.08 -9.11
C ALA A 45 -17.85 -50.50 -9.38
N PRO A 46 -18.12 -51.57 -10.16
CA PRO A 46 -19.49 -51.97 -10.49
C PRO A 46 -20.39 -52.21 -9.27
N VAL A 47 -19.82 -52.79 -8.20
CA VAL A 47 -20.51 -53.04 -6.93
C VAL A 47 -20.88 -51.73 -6.21
N GLU A 48 -19.99 -50.73 -6.24
CA GLU A 48 -20.21 -49.41 -5.62
C GLU A 48 -21.30 -48.64 -6.36
N ARG A 49 -21.28 -48.65 -7.71
CA ARG A 49 -22.35 -48.03 -8.53
C ARG A 49 -23.70 -48.67 -8.28
N GLN A 50 -23.76 -50.00 -8.25
CA GLN A 50 -25.01 -50.71 -8.00
C GLN A 50 -25.55 -50.43 -6.60
N TRP A 51 -24.66 -50.31 -5.61
CA TRP A 51 -25.04 -49.95 -4.24
C TRP A 51 -25.59 -48.52 -4.13
N LEU A 52 -24.94 -47.54 -4.76
CA LEU A 52 -25.42 -46.15 -4.79
C LEU A 52 -26.74 -46.01 -5.55
N ALA A 53 -26.88 -46.66 -6.71
CA ALA A 53 -28.11 -46.68 -7.48
C ALA A 53 -29.30 -47.27 -6.69
N GLY A 54 -29.04 -48.25 -5.81
CA GLY A 54 -30.05 -48.82 -4.92
C GLY A 54 -30.55 -47.89 -3.83
N ARG A 55 -29.80 -46.82 -3.49
CA ARG A 55 -30.20 -45.81 -2.49
C ARG A 55 -30.94 -44.62 -3.08
N GLY A 56 -30.62 -44.24 -4.33
CA GLY A 56 -31.26 -43.13 -5.05
C GLY A 56 -30.86 -41.74 -4.55
N THR A 57 -31.01 -41.46 -3.26
CA THR A 57 -30.71 -40.17 -2.62
C THR A 57 -30.05 -40.41 -1.27
N LEU A 58 -28.99 -39.66 -0.94
CA LEU A 58 -28.36 -39.71 0.37
C LEU A 58 -28.98 -38.67 1.29
N LYS A 59 -29.44 -39.10 2.46
CA LYS A 59 -30.06 -38.22 3.46
C LYS A 59 -28.99 -37.66 4.39
N VAL A 60 -28.97 -36.35 4.54
CA VAL A 60 -27.94 -35.62 5.28
C VAL A 60 -28.58 -34.86 6.43
N GLY A 61 -28.11 -35.07 7.65
CA GLY A 61 -28.50 -34.29 8.81
C GLY A 61 -27.63 -33.05 9.00
N ILE A 62 -28.30 -31.94 9.35
CA ILE A 62 -27.67 -30.69 9.78
C ILE A 62 -28.31 -30.23 11.09
N SER A 63 -27.59 -29.43 11.87
CA SER A 63 -28.16 -28.68 13.00
C SER A 63 -28.66 -27.32 12.51
N ILE A 64 -29.82 -26.86 13.00
CA ILE A 64 -30.43 -25.56 12.62
C ILE A 64 -29.75 -24.37 13.34
N ASP A 65 -28.91 -24.63 14.34
CA ASP A 65 -28.15 -23.57 14.99
C ASP A 65 -27.00 -23.10 14.10
N ASP A 66 -27.08 -21.86 13.62
CA ASP A 66 -26.10 -21.29 12.68
C ASP A 66 -24.69 -21.18 13.28
N TYR A 67 -23.74 -21.86 12.63
CA TYR A 67 -22.29 -21.73 12.86
C TYR A 67 -21.66 -21.00 11.67
N GLN A 68 -21.89 -19.69 11.52
CA GLN A 68 -21.26 -18.96 10.42
C GLN A 68 -19.72 -18.88 10.62
N PRO A 69 -18.88 -19.27 9.63
CA PRO A 69 -19.19 -19.61 8.24
C PRO A 69 -19.23 -21.13 7.89
N ILE A 70 -19.24 -22.03 8.88
CA ILE A 70 -19.30 -23.49 8.70
C ILE A 70 -20.66 -23.94 8.15
N ASP A 71 -21.73 -23.65 8.89
CA ASP A 71 -23.11 -24.04 8.62
C ASP A 71 -24.01 -22.81 8.73
N ILE A 72 -24.74 -22.54 7.66
CA ILE A 72 -25.66 -21.40 7.55
C ILE A 72 -27.01 -21.95 7.08
N THR A 73 -28.02 -21.83 7.94
CA THR A 73 -29.33 -22.45 7.80
C THR A 73 -30.49 -21.45 7.93
N ARG A 74 -30.26 -20.26 8.53
CA ARG A 74 -31.32 -19.22 8.68
C ARG A 74 -31.77 -18.55 7.38
N ASP A 75 -31.18 -18.90 6.24
CA ASP A 75 -31.54 -18.37 4.93
C ASP A 75 -32.66 -19.19 4.25
N ARG A 76 -33.89 -19.11 4.79
CA ARG A 76 -35.11 -19.70 4.19
C ARG A 76 -34.98 -21.17 3.77
N ASN A 77 -34.53 -22.04 4.66
CA ASN A 77 -34.30 -23.47 4.38
C ASN A 77 -33.24 -23.73 3.29
N ARG A 78 -32.29 -22.81 3.07
CA ARG A 78 -31.11 -23.05 2.25
C ARG A 78 -29.93 -23.40 3.14
N TYR A 79 -29.20 -24.46 2.79
CA TYR A 79 -28.01 -24.88 3.53
C TYR A 79 -26.75 -24.43 2.78
N GLN A 80 -25.95 -23.61 3.46
CA GLN A 80 -24.74 -22.95 2.95
C GLN A 80 -23.62 -23.01 3.99
N GLY A 81 -22.41 -22.68 3.56
CA GLY A 81 -21.22 -22.62 4.40
C GLY A 81 -20.16 -23.61 3.94
N ILE A 82 -19.05 -23.66 4.67
CA ILE A 82 -17.91 -24.53 4.34
C ILE A 82 -18.36 -25.99 4.27
N SER A 83 -19.14 -26.48 5.24
CA SER A 83 -19.60 -27.87 5.25
C SER A 83 -20.60 -28.17 4.15
N ALA A 84 -21.40 -27.18 3.74
CA ALA A 84 -22.29 -27.32 2.59
C ALA A 84 -21.49 -27.41 1.28
N ASP A 85 -20.45 -26.61 1.10
CA ASP A 85 -19.58 -26.65 -0.09
C ASP A 85 -18.90 -28.01 -0.22
N TYR A 86 -18.31 -28.54 0.85
CA TYR A 86 -17.75 -29.91 0.85
C TYR A 86 -18.81 -30.96 0.56
N LEU A 87 -20.02 -30.84 1.14
CA LEU A 87 -21.10 -31.79 0.90
C LEU A 87 -21.54 -31.80 -0.56
N SER A 88 -21.63 -30.62 -1.19
CA SER A 88 -21.98 -30.50 -2.61
C SER A 88 -20.91 -31.10 -3.52
N LEU A 89 -19.63 -30.87 -3.24
CA LEU A 89 -18.51 -31.46 -4.00
C LEU A 89 -18.49 -32.99 -3.84
N VAL A 90 -18.71 -33.51 -2.62
CA VAL A 90 -18.85 -34.95 -2.38
C VAL A 90 -20.05 -35.51 -3.15
N GLY A 91 -21.17 -34.78 -3.21
CA GLY A 91 -22.34 -35.16 -4.01
C GLY A 91 -22.05 -35.26 -5.50
N GLU A 92 -21.35 -34.29 -6.07
CA GLU A 92 -20.92 -34.33 -7.48
C GLU A 92 -19.96 -35.49 -7.76
N ARG A 93 -18.95 -35.68 -6.90
CA ARG A 93 -17.98 -36.77 -7.03
C ARG A 93 -18.63 -38.15 -6.97
N LEU A 94 -19.66 -38.32 -6.14
CA LEU A 94 -20.40 -39.57 -6.04
C LEU A 94 -21.51 -39.70 -7.10
N GLY A 95 -21.86 -38.62 -7.80
CA GLY A 95 -22.97 -38.58 -8.75
C GLY A 95 -24.33 -38.81 -8.09
N MET A 96 -24.51 -38.38 -6.84
CA MET A 96 -25.69 -38.66 -6.02
C MET A 96 -26.36 -37.38 -5.51
N PRO A 97 -27.70 -37.27 -5.59
CA PRO A 97 -28.41 -36.16 -4.98
C PRO A 97 -28.36 -36.25 -3.45
N MET A 98 -28.20 -35.10 -2.81
CA MET A 98 -28.15 -34.93 -1.36
C MET A 98 -29.45 -34.29 -0.86
N GLU A 99 -30.17 -34.97 0.02
CA GLU A 99 -31.37 -34.45 0.69
C GLU A 99 -31.01 -34.01 2.11
N VAL A 100 -31.11 -32.71 2.40
CA VAL A 100 -30.70 -32.15 3.68
C VAL A 100 -31.89 -32.01 4.62
N LEU A 101 -31.78 -32.55 5.84
CA LEU A 101 -32.79 -32.53 6.89
C LEU A 101 -32.23 -31.78 8.10
N GLY A 102 -32.92 -30.72 8.54
CA GLY A 102 -32.53 -29.94 9.71
C GLY A 102 -33.14 -30.46 11.00
N PHE A 103 -32.33 -30.48 12.07
CA PHE A 103 -32.74 -30.84 13.43
C PHE A 103 -32.53 -29.65 14.38
N SER A 104 -33.50 -29.41 15.27
CA SER A 104 -33.44 -28.32 16.24
C SER A 104 -32.41 -28.56 17.35
N GLU A 105 -32.22 -29.83 17.73
CA GLU A 105 -31.22 -30.22 18.72
C GLU A 105 -30.22 -31.20 18.10
N ARG A 106 -28.96 -31.03 18.45
CA ARG A 106 -27.86 -31.83 17.88
C ARG A 106 -27.94 -33.30 18.27
N GLU A 107 -28.42 -33.60 19.48
CA GLU A 107 -28.69 -34.96 19.95
C GLU A 107 -29.70 -35.70 19.05
N GLN A 108 -30.72 -34.99 18.55
CA GLN A 108 -31.73 -35.57 17.67
C GLN A 108 -31.12 -35.97 16.31
N ALA A 109 -30.20 -35.16 15.78
CA ALA A 109 -29.48 -35.47 14.55
C ALA A 109 -28.58 -36.71 14.72
N VAL A 110 -27.87 -36.82 15.85
CA VAL A 110 -27.05 -37.99 16.19
C VAL A 110 -27.91 -39.25 16.30
N GLU A 111 -29.05 -39.18 16.98
CA GLU A 111 -29.95 -40.33 17.11
C GLU A 111 -30.60 -40.69 15.77
N ALA A 112 -30.93 -39.70 14.94
CA ALA A 112 -31.38 -39.91 13.56
C ALA A 112 -30.32 -40.60 12.68
N LEU A 113 -29.03 -40.36 12.92
CA LEU A 113 -27.96 -41.07 12.23
C LEU A 113 -27.87 -42.53 12.72
N ARG A 114 -27.95 -42.75 14.03
CA ARG A 114 -27.86 -44.09 14.64
C ARG A 114 -29.02 -45.00 14.25
N ASN A 115 -30.23 -44.45 14.21
CA ASN A 115 -31.44 -45.20 13.88
C ASN A 115 -31.67 -45.39 12.36
N GLY A 116 -30.83 -44.78 11.50
CA GLY A 116 -30.91 -44.94 10.06
C GLY A 116 -31.83 -43.95 9.33
N THR A 117 -32.34 -42.93 10.01
CA THR A 117 -33.21 -41.90 9.40
C THR A 117 -32.44 -40.99 8.43
N ILE A 118 -31.20 -40.65 8.78
CA ILE A 118 -30.23 -39.96 7.91
C ILE A 118 -29.02 -40.85 7.68
N ASP A 119 -28.30 -40.68 6.57
CA ASP A 119 -27.12 -41.47 6.20
C ASP A 119 -25.80 -40.80 6.61
N ILE A 120 -25.78 -39.48 6.54
CA ILE A 120 -24.60 -38.65 6.80
C ILE A 120 -25.01 -37.56 7.79
N LEU A 121 -24.17 -37.29 8.78
CA LEU A 121 -24.25 -36.10 9.61
C LEU A 121 -23.08 -35.19 9.26
N THR A 122 -23.38 -33.93 8.95
CA THR A 122 -22.38 -32.91 8.60
C THR A 122 -21.81 -32.24 9.84
N SER A 123 -20.66 -31.57 9.68
CA SER A 123 -20.05 -30.73 10.73
C SER A 123 -19.79 -31.46 12.04
N ALA A 124 -19.53 -32.77 11.99
CA ALA A 124 -19.28 -33.57 13.18
C ALA A 124 -17.90 -33.23 13.76
N ASN A 125 -17.83 -32.97 15.07
CA ASN A 125 -16.65 -32.46 15.76
C ASN A 125 -16.36 -33.26 17.05
N GLY A 126 -15.74 -32.63 18.05
CA GLY A 126 -15.44 -33.25 19.34
C GLY A 126 -16.65 -33.80 20.10
N TYR A 127 -17.85 -33.24 19.92
CA TYR A 127 -19.07 -33.74 20.56
C TYR A 127 -19.48 -35.11 20.01
N GLU A 128 -19.64 -35.23 18.68
CA GLU A 128 -20.06 -36.49 18.06
C GLU A 128 -19.04 -37.61 18.25
N ARG A 129 -17.74 -37.29 18.29
CA ARG A 129 -16.67 -38.27 18.52
C ARG A 129 -16.74 -38.95 19.88
N GLY A 130 -17.42 -38.33 20.86
CA GLY A 130 -17.73 -38.94 22.15
C GLY A 130 -18.84 -40.01 22.09
N VAL A 131 -19.55 -40.13 20.97
CA VAL A 131 -20.70 -41.03 20.80
C VAL A 131 -20.27 -42.35 20.15
N ALA A 132 -20.61 -43.47 20.79
CA ALA A 132 -20.28 -44.80 20.30
C ALA A 132 -21.14 -45.23 19.08
N GLY A 133 -20.55 -45.97 18.14
CA GLY A 133 -21.23 -46.56 16.98
C GLY A 133 -21.24 -45.69 15.71
N LEU A 134 -20.49 -44.57 15.72
CA LEU A 134 -20.29 -43.70 14.57
C LEU A 134 -18.88 -43.90 13.99
N HIS A 135 -18.76 -43.67 12.69
CA HIS A 135 -17.50 -43.58 11.96
C HIS A 135 -17.34 -42.15 11.43
N PHE A 136 -16.12 -41.63 11.40
CA PHE A 136 -15.82 -40.26 10.96
C PHE A 136 -14.90 -40.31 9.75
N SER A 137 -15.12 -39.43 8.77
CA SER A 137 -14.15 -39.20 7.70
C SER A 137 -12.88 -38.53 8.24
N SER A 138 -11.88 -38.35 7.39
CA SER A 138 -10.86 -37.33 7.59
C SER A 138 -11.49 -35.95 7.84
N ASP A 139 -10.76 -35.13 8.60
CA ASP A 139 -11.17 -33.76 8.90
C ASP A 139 -11.07 -32.95 7.60
N TYR A 140 -12.20 -32.70 6.94
CA TYR A 140 -12.24 -31.85 5.75
C TYR A 140 -11.90 -30.40 6.10
N MET A 141 -12.13 -29.99 7.35
CA MET A 141 -11.65 -28.70 7.85
C MET A 141 -10.97 -28.89 9.21
N PRO A 142 -9.63 -28.89 9.30
CA PRO A 142 -8.93 -28.94 10.57
C PRO A 142 -9.24 -27.67 11.38
N ASP A 143 -9.55 -27.83 12.66
CA ASP A 143 -9.87 -26.74 13.57
C ASP A 143 -8.95 -26.72 14.79
N ARG A 144 -8.76 -25.53 15.35
CA ARG A 144 -8.15 -25.31 16.65
C ARG A 144 -9.00 -24.40 17.51
N ALA A 145 -9.16 -24.79 18.76
CA ALA A 145 -9.84 -23.97 19.76
C ALA A 145 -8.98 -22.75 20.14
N VAL A 146 -9.60 -21.58 20.23
CA VAL A 146 -8.98 -20.33 20.69
C VAL A 146 -9.71 -19.79 21.91
N VAL A 147 -8.95 -19.06 22.74
CA VAL A 147 -9.50 -18.34 23.89
C VAL A 147 -9.68 -16.88 23.50
N VAL A 148 -10.88 -16.35 23.73
CA VAL A 148 -11.24 -14.96 23.44
C VAL A 148 -11.45 -14.24 24.76
N VAL A 149 -10.88 -13.03 24.86
CA VAL A 149 -10.93 -12.19 26.05
C VAL A 149 -11.26 -10.75 25.65
N ARG A 150 -11.66 -9.89 26.60
CA ARG A 150 -11.79 -8.45 26.37
C ARG A 150 -10.41 -7.81 26.22
N ARG A 151 -10.30 -6.77 25.38
CA ARG A 151 -9.07 -6.02 25.08
C ARG A 151 -8.47 -5.35 26.32
N ASP A 152 -9.34 -4.96 27.24
CA ASP A 152 -9.03 -4.26 28.47
C ASP A 152 -8.42 -5.21 29.53
N GLU A 153 -8.60 -6.52 29.33
CA GLU A 153 -8.16 -7.59 30.24
C GLU A 153 -7.08 -8.45 29.58
N ALA A 154 -6.01 -7.82 29.08
CA ALA A 154 -4.91 -8.49 28.40
C ALA A 154 -4.11 -9.46 29.30
N GLN A 155 -4.28 -9.42 30.63
CA GLN A 155 -3.59 -10.24 31.62
C GLN A 155 -4.55 -11.24 32.29
N ILE A 156 -4.92 -12.31 31.57
CA ILE A 156 -5.62 -13.47 32.13
C ILE A 156 -4.66 -14.67 32.14
N PRO A 157 -4.62 -15.50 33.22
CA PRO A 157 -3.80 -16.71 33.28
C PRO A 157 -4.10 -17.70 32.15
N GLU A 158 -3.08 -18.40 31.65
CA GLU A 158 -3.27 -19.41 30.57
C GLU A 158 -4.12 -20.61 30.99
N ASP A 159 -4.16 -20.93 32.28
CA ASP A 159 -5.00 -22.02 32.82
C ASP A 159 -6.43 -21.58 33.15
N LEU A 160 -6.74 -20.29 32.95
CA LEU A 160 -8.03 -19.65 33.27
C LEU A 160 -8.49 -19.90 34.72
N ALA A 161 -7.57 -20.18 35.65
CA ALA A 161 -7.94 -20.53 37.02
C ALA A 161 -8.77 -19.42 37.71
N GLY A 162 -9.90 -19.82 38.31
CA GLY A 162 -10.83 -18.92 38.99
C GLY A 162 -11.69 -18.05 38.07
N LYS A 163 -11.64 -18.25 36.75
CA LYS A 163 -12.37 -17.47 35.76
C LYS A 163 -13.68 -18.14 35.33
N LYS A 164 -14.66 -17.33 34.93
CA LYS A 164 -15.88 -17.77 34.24
C LYS A 164 -15.60 -17.89 32.76
N VAL A 165 -15.64 -19.11 32.26
CA VAL A 165 -15.29 -19.44 30.89
C VAL A 165 -16.54 -19.95 30.18
N VAL A 166 -16.92 -19.29 29.10
CA VAL A 166 -18.02 -19.75 28.24
C VAL A 166 -17.49 -20.69 27.18
N LEU A 167 -18.17 -21.82 27.03
CA LEU A 167 -17.98 -22.77 25.95
C LEU A 167 -19.29 -22.86 25.16
N LEU A 168 -19.20 -22.93 23.83
CA LEU A 168 -20.36 -23.13 22.99
C LEU A 168 -20.91 -24.56 23.17
N GLU A 169 -22.21 -24.68 23.37
CA GLU A 169 -22.89 -25.98 23.51
C GLU A 169 -22.70 -26.83 22.24
N GLY A 170 -22.32 -28.10 22.40
CA GLY A 170 -22.01 -28.98 21.27
C GLY A 170 -20.65 -28.76 20.60
N TYR A 171 -19.80 -27.83 21.08
CA TYR A 171 -18.44 -27.67 20.55
C TYR A 171 -17.47 -28.75 21.05
N ALA A 172 -17.51 -29.03 22.36
CA ALA A 172 -16.75 -30.09 22.99
C ALA A 172 -17.55 -30.69 24.15
N ASP A 173 -17.28 -31.95 24.49
CA ASP A 173 -17.87 -32.60 25.67
C ASP A 173 -17.53 -31.80 26.94
N ALA A 174 -18.54 -31.50 27.75
CA ALA A 174 -18.39 -30.76 28.99
C ALA A 174 -17.37 -31.40 29.95
N LYS A 175 -17.24 -32.73 29.96
CA LYS A 175 -16.24 -33.47 30.74
C LYS A 175 -14.82 -33.22 30.24
N VAL A 176 -14.63 -33.15 28.92
CA VAL A 176 -13.33 -32.86 28.29
C VAL A 176 -12.93 -31.41 28.59
N ALA A 177 -13.87 -30.46 28.48
CA ALA A 177 -13.63 -29.07 28.83
C ALA A 177 -13.30 -28.89 30.31
N HIS A 178 -14.01 -29.57 31.22
CA HIS A 178 -13.73 -29.53 32.65
C HIS A 178 -12.37 -30.18 33.00
N ALA A 179 -11.98 -31.27 32.31
CA ALA A 179 -10.67 -31.88 32.48
C ALA A 179 -9.52 -30.98 32.02
N ALA A 180 -9.73 -30.22 30.93
CA ALA A 180 -8.74 -29.26 30.42
C ALA A 180 -8.60 -28.01 31.32
N TYR A 181 -9.69 -27.59 31.97
CA TYR A 181 -9.77 -26.39 32.82
C TYR A 181 -10.42 -26.70 34.19
N PRO A 182 -9.76 -27.47 35.07
CA PRO A 182 -10.35 -27.99 36.31
C PRO A 182 -10.65 -26.92 37.35
N HIS A 183 -9.95 -25.78 37.29
CA HIS A 183 -10.10 -24.66 38.23
C HIS A 183 -10.92 -23.50 37.66
N SER A 184 -11.57 -23.68 36.49
CA SER A 184 -12.43 -22.68 35.86
C SER A 184 -13.91 -23.02 36.06
N GLN A 185 -14.78 -22.00 36.09
CA GLN A 185 -16.22 -22.19 36.02
C GLN A 185 -16.67 -22.22 34.56
N ILE A 186 -16.95 -23.42 34.03
CA ILE A 186 -17.42 -23.62 32.65
C ILE A 186 -18.92 -23.35 32.57
N ILE A 187 -19.32 -22.46 31.66
CA ILE A 187 -20.71 -22.10 31.37
C ILE A 187 -20.99 -22.45 29.91
N LEU A 188 -22.04 -23.23 29.65
CA LEU A 188 -22.45 -23.55 28.29
C LEU A 188 -23.33 -22.42 27.74
N SER A 189 -23.00 -21.94 26.54
CA SER A 189 -23.84 -21.00 25.81
C SER A 189 -24.55 -21.72 24.66
N PRO A 190 -25.85 -21.52 24.47
CA PRO A 190 -26.62 -22.21 23.43
C PRO A 190 -26.23 -21.76 22.01
N ASN A 191 -25.66 -20.57 21.85
CA ASN A 191 -25.18 -20.08 20.56
C ASN A 191 -23.96 -19.16 20.72
N LEU A 192 -23.23 -18.96 19.61
CA LEU A 192 -22.00 -18.16 19.55
C LEU A 192 -22.24 -16.70 19.98
N TYR A 193 -23.35 -16.11 19.51
CA TYR A 193 -23.68 -14.71 19.74
C TYR A 193 -23.86 -14.41 21.23
N SER A 194 -24.68 -15.21 21.93
CA SER A 194 -24.92 -15.08 23.37
C SER A 194 -23.62 -15.22 24.18
N GLY A 195 -22.72 -16.12 23.77
CA GLY A 195 -21.45 -16.35 24.46
C GLY A 195 -20.46 -15.19 24.32
N LEU A 196 -20.30 -14.67 23.11
CA LEU A 196 -19.41 -13.52 22.84
C LEU A 196 -20.00 -12.20 23.34
N GLU A 197 -21.33 -12.05 23.37
CA GLU A 197 -22.00 -10.89 23.99
C GLU A 197 -21.80 -10.88 25.50
N ALA A 198 -22.00 -12.03 26.18
CA ALA A 198 -21.72 -12.16 27.61
C ALA A 198 -20.26 -11.81 27.94
N LEU A 199 -19.32 -12.19 27.07
CA LEU A 199 -17.92 -11.80 27.19
C LEU A 199 -17.74 -10.29 27.00
N ASN A 200 -18.36 -9.68 25.99
CA ASN A 200 -18.26 -8.25 25.75
C ASN A 200 -18.86 -7.40 26.89
N GLN A 201 -19.92 -7.88 27.54
CA GLN A 201 -20.62 -7.18 28.62
C GLN A 201 -19.97 -7.31 30.00
N GLY A 202 -18.99 -8.21 30.18
CA GLY A 202 -18.35 -8.44 31.48
C GLY A 202 -18.96 -9.55 32.32
N ASP A 203 -19.95 -10.29 31.81
CA ASP A 203 -20.62 -11.36 32.57
C ASP A 203 -19.73 -12.59 32.78
N VAL A 204 -18.84 -12.82 31.82
CA VAL A 204 -17.85 -13.89 31.79
C VAL A 204 -16.48 -13.34 31.46
N ASP A 205 -15.42 -14.03 31.85
CA ASP A 205 -14.04 -13.55 31.70
C ASP A 205 -13.40 -13.99 30.37
N ALA A 206 -13.76 -15.17 29.88
CA ALA A 206 -13.23 -15.73 28.64
C ALA A 206 -14.29 -16.53 27.88
N PHE A 207 -14.13 -16.61 26.56
CA PHE A 207 -14.92 -17.48 25.68
C PHE A 207 -13.98 -18.42 24.94
N ILE A 208 -14.33 -19.71 24.86
CA ILE A 208 -13.60 -20.70 24.08
C ILE A 208 -14.44 -21.11 22.88
N GLY A 209 -13.86 -20.99 21.69
CA GLY A 209 -14.52 -21.43 20.46
C GLY A 209 -13.55 -21.66 19.33
N ASN A 210 -14.12 -22.08 18.20
CA ASN A 210 -13.42 -22.32 16.94
C ASN A 210 -12.73 -21.05 16.41
N GLU A 211 -11.48 -21.18 15.97
CA GLU A 211 -10.69 -20.04 15.49
C GLU A 211 -11.32 -19.33 14.28
N VAL A 212 -11.74 -20.10 13.27
CA VAL A 212 -12.31 -19.58 12.02
C VAL A 212 -13.60 -18.81 12.30
N ILE A 213 -14.51 -19.39 13.08
CA ILE A 213 -15.79 -18.80 13.49
C ILE A 213 -15.56 -17.52 14.29
N VAL A 214 -14.69 -17.57 15.30
CA VAL A 214 -14.39 -16.40 16.15
C VAL A 214 -13.75 -15.28 15.33
N ARG A 215 -12.80 -15.61 14.43
CA ARG A 215 -12.15 -14.62 13.57
C ARG A 215 -13.12 -14.01 12.58
N ALA A 216 -13.98 -14.81 11.94
CA ALA A 216 -15.04 -14.34 11.05
C ALA A 216 -16.02 -13.42 11.81
N TYR A 217 -16.45 -13.82 13.00
CA TYR A 217 -17.33 -13.03 13.86
C TYR A 217 -16.70 -11.68 14.25
N LYS A 218 -15.42 -11.69 14.64
CA LYS A 218 -14.66 -10.48 14.97
C LYS A 218 -14.42 -9.59 13.76
N ALA A 219 -14.12 -10.16 12.59
CA ALA A 219 -13.90 -9.40 11.36
C ALA A 219 -15.14 -8.60 10.95
N LEU A 220 -16.34 -9.18 11.13
CA LEU A 220 -17.61 -8.50 10.88
C LEU A 220 -18.00 -7.48 11.98
N ARG A 221 -17.35 -7.51 13.15
CA ARG A 221 -17.65 -6.65 14.29
C ARG A 221 -16.37 -6.12 14.97
N PRO A 222 -15.52 -5.37 14.26
CA PRO A 222 -14.25 -4.92 14.82
C PRO A 222 -14.40 -3.89 15.95
N TYR A 223 -15.60 -3.33 16.12
CA TYR A 223 -15.96 -2.47 17.26
C TYR A 223 -16.08 -3.25 18.58
N LEU A 224 -16.27 -4.57 18.53
CA LEU A 224 -16.21 -5.38 19.74
C LEU A 224 -14.76 -5.36 20.23
N GLY A 225 -14.55 -4.90 21.47
CA GLY A 225 -13.26 -4.86 22.13
C GLY A 225 -12.75 -6.25 22.51
N LEU A 226 -12.81 -7.22 21.59
CA LEU A 226 -12.46 -8.62 21.81
C LEU A 226 -11.09 -8.92 21.20
N GLN A 227 -10.30 -9.72 21.90
CA GLN A 227 -8.99 -10.17 21.47
C GLN A 227 -8.94 -11.70 21.48
N VAL A 228 -8.44 -12.27 20.38
CA VAL A 228 -8.20 -13.71 20.27
C VAL A 228 -6.79 -13.99 20.77
N ARG A 229 -6.67 -14.86 21.78
CA ARG A 229 -5.40 -15.43 22.24
C ARG A 229 -5.24 -16.84 21.66
N THR A 230 -4.07 -17.11 21.11
CA THR A 230 -3.68 -18.44 20.62
C THR A 230 -3.26 -19.32 21.80
N GLY A 231 -3.82 -20.54 21.92
CA GLY A 231 -3.40 -21.54 22.91
C GLY A 231 -4.50 -22.08 23.84
N SER A 232 -5.58 -22.65 23.31
CA SER A 232 -6.51 -23.46 24.14
C SER A 232 -5.87 -24.79 24.53
N ARG A 233 -6.19 -25.28 25.74
CA ARG A 233 -5.84 -26.64 26.21
C ARG A 233 -6.76 -27.74 25.67
N LEU A 234 -7.79 -27.39 24.90
CA LEU A 234 -8.64 -28.38 24.23
C LEU A 234 -7.90 -29.01 23.05
N PRO A 235 -8.12 -30.32 22.78
CA PRO A 235 -7.53 -30.97 21.62
C PRO A 235 -7.99 -30.32 20.31
N PRO A 236 -7.11 -30.20 19.30
CA PRO A 236 -7.48 -29.68 17.99
C PRO A 236 -8.26 -30.76 17.24
N ILE A 237 -9.60 -30.65 17.23
CA ILE A 237 -10.50 -31.56 16.53
C ILE A 237 -11.20 -30.75 15.44
N GLY A 238 -10.98 -31.11 14.18
CA GLY A 238 -11.63 -30.50 13.03
C GLY A 238 -13.06 -31.00 12.79
N PHE A 239 -13.65 -30.51 11.71
CA PHE A 239 -14.96 -30.96 11.24
C PHE A 239 -14.81 -32.11 10.24
N ALA A 240 -15.64 -33.12 10.42
CA ALA A 240 -15.69 -34.32 9.59
C ALA A 240 -17.14 -34.69 9.27
N PHE A 241 -17.33 -35.56 8.28
CA PHE A 241 -18.62 -36.21 8.07
C PHE A 241 -18.72 -37.43 8.99
N ALA A 242 -19.85 -37.58 9.66
CA ALA A 242 -20.15 -38.76 10.47
C ALA A 242 -21.13 -39.69 9.76
N THR A 243 -20.81 -40.97 9.76
CA THR A 243 -21.62 -42.06 9.22
C THR A 243 -21.84 -43.13 10.28
N ARG A 244 -22.72 -44.08 10.02
CA ARG A 244 -22.87 -45.26 10.90
C ARG A 244 -21.69 -46.20 10.72
N GLN A 245 -21.18 -46.73 11.83
CA GLN A 245 -20.14 -47.78 11.79
C GLN A 245 -20.63 -49.07 11.10
N SER A 246 -21.95 -49.30 11.05
CA SER A 246 -22.57 -50.41 10.31
C SER A 246 -22.59 -50.20 8.79
N ASP A 247 -22.16 -49.05 8.28
CA ASP A 247 -22.10 -48.72 6.85
C ASP A 247 -20.66 -48.35 6.39
N PRO A 248 -19.76 -49.36 6.33
CA PRO A 248 -18.36 -49.14 6.00
C PRO A 248 -18.13 -48.85 4.51
N LEU A 249 -19.15 -49.03 3.66
CA LEU A 249 -19.04 -48.72 2.23
C LEU A 249 -19.27 -47.23 1.99
N LEU A 250 -20.33 -46.64 2.58
CA LEU A 250 -20.57 -45.21 2.51
C LEU A 250 -19.38 -44.41 3.02
N SER A 251 -18.85 -44.83 4.17
CA SER A 251 -17.71 -44.19 4.84
C SER A 251 -16.47 -44.15 3.92
N ARG A 252 -16.16 -45.27 3.25
CA ARG A 252 -15.05 -45.34 2.29
C ARG A 252 -15.27 -44.52 1.03
N LEU A 253 -16.52 -44.41 0.56
CA LEU A 253 -16.84 -43.60 -0.62
C LEU A 253 -16.72 -42.10 -0.33
N ILE A 254 -17.17 -41.65 0.85
CA ILE A 254 -16.98 -40.27 1.30
C ILE A 254 -15.50 -39.95 1.45
N GLU A 255 -14.72 -40.86 2.05
CA GLU A 255 -13.27 -40.69 2.19
C GLU A 255 -12.59 -40.52 0.82
N ARG A 256 -12.87 -41.42 -0.13
CA ARG A 256 -12.33 -41.32 -1.51
C ARG A 256 -12.77 -40.05 -2.24
N ALA A 257 -13.97 -39.55 -1.95
CA ALA A 257 -14.45 -38.29 -2.51
C ALA A 257 -13.68 -37.10 -1.94
N LEU A 258 -13.47 -37.06 -0.62
CA LEU A 258 -12.66 -36.04 0.03
C LEU A 258 -11.20 -36.07 -0.45
N GLU A 259 -10.56 -37.25 -0.49
CA GLU A 259 -9.18 -37.42 -0.98
C GLU A 259 -8.99 -37.01 -2.45
N SER A 260 -10.07 -36.96 -3.23
CA SER A 260 -10.04 -36.54 -4.63
C SER A 260 -10.14 -35.02 -4.83
N ILE A 261 -10.51 -34.27 -3.78
CA ILE A 261 -10.52 -32.81 -3.81
C ILE A 261 -9.08 -32.34 -3.67
N ASP A 262 -8.67 -31.45 -4.57
CA ASP A 262 -7.30 -30.92 -4.63
C ASP A 262 -7.08 -29.76 -3.64
N ASP A 263 -5.83 -29.59 -3.20
CA ASP A 263 -5.40 -28.54 -2.27
C ASP A 263 -5.72 -27.10 -2.77
N SER A 264 -5.90 -26.89 -4.08
CA SER A 264 -6.36 -25.61 -4.63
C SER A 264 -7.83 -25.37 -4.30
N THR A 265 -8.70 -26.35 -4.56
CA THR A 265 -10.13 -26.27 -4.25
C THR A 265 -10.35 -26.11 -2.74
N ASP A 266 -9.61 -26.82 -1.88
CA ASP A 266 -9.70 -26.63 -0.43
C ASP A 266 -9.35 -25.20 0.02
N ARG A 267 -8.26 -24.65 -0.53
CA ARG A 267 -7.88 -23.25 -0.28
C ARG A 267 -8.93 -22.27 -0.82
N GLU A 268 -9.58 -22.59 -1.93
CA GLU A 268 -10.64 -21.77 -2.48
C GLU A 268 -11.90 -21.78 -1.61
N ILE A 269 -12.34 -22.94 -1.11
CA ILE A 269 -13.45 -23.05 -0.14
C ILE A 269 -13.16 -22.16 1.05
N LEU A 270 -11.98 -22.31 1.66
CA LEU A 270 -11.59 -21.48 2.81
C LEU A 270 -11.53 -19.99 2.44
N ALA A 271 -10.96 -19.63 1.29
CA ALA A 271 -10.85 -18.24 0.87
C ALA A 271 -12.22 -17.57 0.66
N ARG A 272 -13.18 -18.29 0.04
CA ARG A 272 -14.56 -17.83 -0.20
C ARG A 272 -15.27 -17.41 1.09
N TRP A 273 -14.96 -18.08 2.20
CA TRP A 273 -15.61 -17.87 3.49
C TRP A 273 -14.77 -17.07 4.50
N THR A 274 -13.45 -16.93 4.30
CA THR A 274 -12.53 -16.33 5.29
C THR A 274 -11.72 -15.12 4.80
N THR A 275 -11.47 -14.96 3.51
CA THR A 275 -10.67 -13.85 2.96
C THR A 275 -11.36 -13.18 1.77
N GLY A 276 -11.98 -12.02 2.01
CA GLY A 276 -12.68 -11.21 1.00
C GLY A 276 -11.78 -10.47 -0.01
N LEU A 277 -10.65 -11.04 -0.40
CA LEU A 277 -9.74 -10.46 -1.39
C LEU A 277 -9.22 -11.58 -2.30
N GLY A 278 -9.76 -11.73 -3.52
CA GLY A 278 -9.03 -12.43 -4.58
C GLY A 278 -9.77 -13.37 -5.53
N ALA A 279 -11.08 -13.58 -5.43
CA ALA A 279 -11.80 -14.38 -6.45
C ALA A 279 -12.38 -13.48 -7.54
N SER A 280 -11.68 -13.37 -8.68
CA SER A 280 -12.25 -12.80 -9.91
C SER A 280 -13.23 -13.82 -10.52
N THR A 281 -14.44 -13.90 -9.99
CA THR A 281 -15.55 -14.48 -10.75
C THR A 281 -15.96 -13.45 -11.79
N GLY A 282 -15.83 -13.82 -13.07
CA GLY A 282 -16.10 -12.95 -14.21
C GLY A 282 -17.49 -12.33 -14.23
N ASP A 283 -17.75 -11.46 -15.20
CA ASP A 283 -19.04 -10.81 -15.48
C ASP A 283 -20.13 -11.82 -15.92
N GLU A 284 -20.45 -12.80 -15.08
CA GLU A 284 -21.56 -13.71 -15.32
C GLU A 284 -22.87 -12.99 -15.02
N ARG A 285 -23.57 -12.62 -16.10
CA ARG A 285 -24.97 -12.17 -16.02
C ARG A 285 -25.86 -13.32 -15.55
N ILE A 286 -26.76 -13.04 -14.62
CA ILE A 286 -27.66 -14.08 -14.09
C ILE A 286 -28.65 -14.59 -15.14
N LYS A 287 -28.99 -15.89 -15.08
CA LYS A 287 -29.96 -16.50 -15.99
C LYS A 287 -31.40 -16.12 -15.60
N LEU A 288 -31.95 -15.13 -16.29
CA LEU A 288 -33.34 -14.69 -16.11
C LEU A 288 -34.35 -15.54 -16.90
N SER A 289 -35.54 -15.72 -16.33
CA SER A 289 -36.69 -16.37 -16.97
C SER A 289 -37.29 -15.51 -18.09
N LYS A 290 -38.16 -16.07 -18.93
CA LYS A 290 -38.80 -15.31 -20.01
C LYS A 290 -39.66 -14.15 -19.47
N ALA A 291 -40.39 -14.38 -18.37
CA ALA A 291 -41.22 -13.36 -17.72
C ALA A 291 -40.35 -12.25 -17.11
N GLU A 292 -39.25 -12.60 -16.44
CA GLU A 292 -38.33 -11.64 -15.84
C GLU A 292 -37.62 -10.77 -16.90
N ARG A 293 -37.24 -11.35 -18.04
CA ARG A 293 -36.65 -10.59 -19.16
C ARG A 293 -37.65 -9.61 -19.78
N ALA A 294 -38.90 -10.04 -19.95
CA ALA A 294 -39.96 -9.16 -20.45
C ALA A 294 -40.22 -8.00 -19.47
N TRP A 295 -40.33 -8.31 -18.18
CA TRP A 295 -40.48 -7.31 -17.12
C TRP A 295 -39.31 -6.30 -17.12
N LEU A 296 -38.07 -6.78 -17.25
CA LEU A 296 -36.86 -5.94 -17.26
C LEU A 296 -36.79 -5.01 -18.47
N LEU A 297 -37.28 -5.45 -19.63
CA LEU A 297 -37.37 -4.60 -20.83
C LEU A 297 -38.36 -3.44 -20.65
N GLU A 298 -39.45 -3.66 -19.91
CA GLU A 298 -40.45 -2.62 -19.61
C GLU A 298 -40.06 -1.75 -18.42
N HIS A 299 -39.28 -2.28 -17.47
CA HIS A 299 -38.95 -1.65 -16.19
C HIS A 299 -37.43 -1.58 -15.96
N GLN A 300 -36.73 -0.84 -16.82
CA GLN A 300 -35.28 -0.61 -16.67
C GLN A 300 -34.92 0.18 -15.40
N HIS A 301 -35.82 1.04 -14.93
CA HIS A 301 -35.60 1.89 -13.76
C HIS A 301 -36.48 1.43 -12.59
N VAL A 302 -35.86 1.16 -11.46
CA VAL A 302 -36.53 0.77 -10.21
C VAL A 302 -36.34 1.88 -9.19
N VAL A 303 -37.44 2.46 -8.73
CA VAL A 303 -37.43 3.53 -7.72
C VAL A 303 -37.35 2.91 -6.33
N VAL A 304 -36.33 3.32 -5.59
CA VAL A 304 -35.99 2.86 -4.25
C VAL A 304 -36.29 3.97 -3.25
N ALA A 305 -37.25 3.77 -2.35
CA ALA A 305 -37.49 4.71 -1.26
C ALA A 305 -36.35 4.60 -0.24
N SER A 306 -35.58 5.68 -0.08
CA SER A 306 -34.35 5.70 0.71
C SER A 306 -34.40 6.74 1.81
N GLN A 307 -34.40 6.27 3.05
CA GLN A 307 -34.24 7.07 4.24
C GLN A 307 -32.78 7.05 4.66
N GLN A 308 -32.22 8.20 5.05
CA GLN A 308 -30.84 8.24 5.57
C GLN A 308 -30.71 7.34 6.80
N TYR A 309 -29.88 6.31 6.66
CA TYR A 309 -29.66 5.22 7.58
C TYR A 309 -28.18 4.77 7.54
N PRO A 310 -27.21 5.58 8.03
CA PRO A 310 -25.79 5.21 8.04
C PRO A 310 -25.51 3.97 8.91
N PRO A 311 -24.57 3.08 8.53
CA PRO A 311 -23.74 3.10 7.31
C PRO A 311 -24.40 2.40 6.11
N TYR A 312 -25.68 2.00 6.20
CA TYR A 312 -26.36 1.24 5.16
C TYR A 312 -26.68 2.07 3.91
N VAL A 313 -27.29 3.24 4.08
CA VAL A 313 -27.58 4.18 2.97
C VAL A 313 -27.65 5.60 3.51
N PHE A 314 -26.81 6.51 3.03
CA PHE A 314 -26.78 7.90 3.50
C PHE A 314 -26.18 8.80 2.42
N LYS A 315 -26.27 10.11 2.62
CA LYS A 315 -25.63 11.07 1.70
C LYS A 315 -24.25 11.45 2.22
N ASP A 316 -23.26 11.45 1.35
CA ASP A 316 -21.92 11.95 1.67
C ASP A 316 -21.86 13.50 1.71
N LYS A 317 -20.65 14.05 1.84
CA LYS A 317 -20.43 15.50 1.90
C LYS A 317 -20.83 16.22 0.60
N ASP A 318 -20.82 15.52 -0.51
CA ASP A 318 -21.16 16.02 -1.85
C ASP A 318 -22.65 15.81 -2.18
N GLY A 319 -23.42 15.25 -1.24
CA GLY A 319 -24.86 15.01 -1.37
C GLY A 319 -25.23 13.75 -2.16
N GLN A 320 -24.24 12.90 -2.51
CA GLN A 320 -24.47 11.67 -3.27
C GLN A 320 -24.86 10.52 -2.33
N TRP A 321 -25.77 9.65 -2.79
CA TRP A 321 -26.15 8.45 -2.06
C TRP A 321 -24.99 7.46 -2.04
N THR A 322 -24.58 7.07 -0.83
CA THR A 322 -23.51 6.12 -0.57
C THR A 322 -23.89 5.18 0.59
N GLY A 323 -23.12 4.12 0.79
CA GLY A 323 -23.34 3.15 1.87
C GLY A 323 -23.41 1.70 1.37
N LEU A 324 -23.52 0.77 2.32
CA LEU A 324 -23.55 -0.67 2.07
C LEU A 324 -24.60 -1.09 1.04
N ASN A 325 -25.83 -0.61 1.21
CA ASN A 325 -26.94 -0.97 0.34
C ASN A 325 -26.80 -0.34 -1.05
N ILE A 326 -26.11 0.80 -1.18
CA ILE A 326 -25.82 1.41 -2.48
C ILE A 326 -24.80 0.59 -3.26
N ASP A 327 -23.70 0.16 -2.61
CA ASP A 327 -22.70 -0.71 -3.22
C ASP A 327 -23.31 -2.07 -3.63
N LEU A 328 -24.19 -2.62 -2.78
CA LEU A 328 -24.97 -3.84 -3.08
C LEU A 328 -25.85 -3.66 -4.32
N LEU A 329 -26.65 -2.60 -4.37
CA LEU A 329 -27.52 -2.31 -5.52
C LEU A 329 -26.71 -2.05 -6.80
N ASN A 330 -25.55 -1.40 -6.72
CA ASN A 330 -24.65 -1.20 -7.86
C ASN A 330 -24.10 -2.53 -8.39
N ARG A 331 -23.83 -3.51 -7.53
CA ARG A 331 -23.43 -4.85 -7.97
C ARG A 331 -24.60 -5.62 -8.59
N ILE A 332 -25.78 -5.58 -7.97
CA ILE A 332 -27.00 -6.17 -8.54
C ILE A 332 -27.33 -5.54 -9.90
N SER A 333 -27.12 -4.23 -10.05
CA SER A 333 -27.27 -3.50 -11.32
C SER A 333 -26.36 -4.07 -12.40
N ARG A 334 -25.09 -4.35 -12.10
CA ARG A 334 -24.15 -5.00 -13.05
C ARG A 334 -24.57 -6.42 -13.43
N MET A 335 -25.11 -7.19 -12.48
CA MET A 335 -25.53 -8.59 -12.71
C MET A 335 -26.82 -8.71 -13.52
N THR A 336 -27.73 -7.73 -13.39
CA THR A 336 -29.10 -7.79 -13.92
C THR A 336 -29.36 -6.82 -15.07
N GLY A 337 -28.67 -5.67 -15.10
CA GLY A 337 -28.94 -4.54 -15.98
C GLY A 337 -29.97 -3.54 -15.46
N LEU A 338 -30.53 -3.74 -14.26
CA LEU A 338 -31.48 -2.80 -13.63
C LEU A 338 -30.78 -1.50 -13.21
N GLN A 339 -31.46 -0.36 -13.30
CA GLN A 339 -31.00 0.92 -12.78
C GLN A 339 -31.84 1.32 -11.56
N PHE A 340 -31.18 1.49 -10.42
CA PHE A 340 -31.85 1.87 -9.18
C PHE A 340 -31.81 3.37 -8.97
N ILE A 341 -32.99 4.01 -8.92
CA ILE A 341 -33.14 5.45 -8.70
C ILE A 341 -33.58 5.67 -7.24
N GLN A 342 -32.86 6.53 -6.52
CA GLN A 342 -33.15 6.80 -5.11
C GLN A 342 -34.20 7.91 -4.96
N GLU A 343 -35.30 7.63 -4.27
CA GLU A 343 -36.31 8.62 -3.86
C GLU A 343 -36.19 8.87 -2.36
N GLU A 344 -35.89 10.11 -1.97
CA GLU A 344 -35.58 10.44 -0.57
C GLU A 344 -36.82 10.38 0.34
N SER A 345 -36.64 9.80 1.52
CA SER A 345 -37.62 9.77 2.60
C SER A 345 -37.04 10.25 3.93
N PHE A 346 -37.87 10.90 4.75
CA PHE A 346 -37.44 11.49 6.03
C PHE A 346 -37.92 10.71 7.26
N SER A 347 -38.81 9.73 7.08
CA SER A 347 -39.33 8.91 8.19
C SER A 347 -39.85 7.56 7.69
N THR A 348 -39.93 6.58 8.59
CA THR A 348 -40.49 5.26 8.29
C THR A 348 -41.93 5.36 7.77
N THR A 349 -42.74 6.28 8.33
CA THR A 349 -44.10 6.54 7.86
C THR A 349 -44.12 7.06 6.42
N HIS A 350 -43.25 8.00 6.08
CA HIS A 350 -43.15 8.52 4.73
C HIS A 350 -42.64 7.46 3.73
N THR A 351 -41.69 6.61 4.14
CA THR A 351 -41.22 5.48 3.33
C THR A 351 -42.34 4.50 3.01
N LEU A 352 -43.16 4.14 4.01
CA LEU A 352 -44.31 3.27 3.79
C LEU A 352 -45.37 3.93 2.89
N ASP A 353 -45.59 5.24 3.00
CA ASP A 353 -46.52 5.98 2.14
C ASP A 353 -46.06 5.98 0.66
N LEU A 354 -44.75 6.16 0.40
CA LEU A 354 -44.18 6.07 -0.95
C LEU A 354 -44.38 4.68 -1.58
N LEU A 355 -44.23 3.62 -0.78
CA LEU A 355 -44.43 2.23 -1.23
C LEU A 355 -45.91 1.93 -1.47
N LEU A 356 -46.81 2.31 -0.54
CA LEU A 356 -48.25 2.03 -0.65
C LEU A 356 -48.92 2.80 -1.78
N LYS A 357 -48.51 4.06 -2.03
CA LYS A 357 -48.99 4.87 -3.17
C LYS A 357 -48.32 4.50 -4.49
N GLY A 358 -47.31 3.65 -4.42
CA GLY A 358 -46.59 3.13 -5.56
C GLY A 358 -45.65 4.09 -6.29
N ARG A 359 -45.22 5.15 -5.60
CA ARG A 359 -44.15 6.05 -6.07
C ARG A 359 -42.79 5.37 -6.07
N ALA A 360 -42.56 4.47 -5.10
CA ALA A 360 -41.42 3.57 -5.05
C ALA A 360 -41.85 2.11 -5.24
N GLN A 361 -40.96 1.29 -5.81
CA GLN A 361 -41.18 -0.15 -5.97
C GLN A 361 -40.53 -0.96 -4.85
N MET A 362 -39.48 -0.43 -4.22
CA MET A 362 -38.74 -1.14 -3.17
C MET A 362 -38.10 -0.20 -2.14
N ASN A 363 -37.61 -0.77 -1.04
CA ASN A 363 -36.80 -0.11 -0.02
C ASN A 363 -35.72 -1.09 0.51
N THR A 364 -34.60 -0.57 1.00
CA THR A 364 -33.45 -1.38 1.43
C THR A 364 -33.22 -1.46 2.95
N THR A 365 -34.03 -0.79 3.77
CA THR A 365 -33.77 -0.62 5.22
C THR A 365 -34.93 -1.01 6.12
N LEU A 366 -36.12 -1.30 5.58
CA LEU A 366 -37.28 -1.73 6.33
C LEU A 366 -37.15 -3.19 6.75
N SER A 367 -37.12 -3.46 8.05
CA SER A 367 -37.18 -4.83 8.58
C SER A 367 -38.57 -5.47 8.39
N ALA A 368 -38.62 -6.79 8.22
CA ALA A 368 -39.87 -7.54 8.17
C ALA A 368 -40.62 -7.53 9.52
N ASN A 369 -41.95 -7.49 9.46
CA ASN A 369 -42.85 -7.77 10.58
C ASN A 369 -44.23 -8.21 10.06
N ASP A 370 -45.09 -8.74 10.94
CA ASP A 370 -46.38 -9.31 10.56
C ASP A 370 -47.29 -8.32 9.79
N GLU A 371 -47.26 -7.03 10.16
CA GLU A 371 -48.04 -5.97 9.47
C GLU A 371 -47.51 -5.74 8.05
N ARG A 372 -46.19 -5.61 7.88
CA ARG A 372 -45.53 -5.31 6.61
C ARG A 372 -45.60 -6.49 5.63
N CYS A 373 -45.47 -7.72 6.11
CA CYS A 373 -45.62 -8.94 5.30
C CYS A 373 -47.04 -9.09 4.70
N GLY A 374 -48.02 -8.30 5.14
CA GLY A 374 -49.32 -8.19 4.50
C GLY A 374 -49.26 -7.56 3.10
N PHE A 375 -48.37 -6.58 2.87
CA PHE A 375 -48.35 -5.76 1.64
C PHE A 375 -46.96 -5.59 0.99
N LEU A 376 -45.89 -6.04 1.64
CA LEU A 376 -44.53 -6.13 1.10
C LEU A 376 -44.05 -7.57 1.11
N ASP A 377 -43.28 -7.92 0.08
CA ASP A 377 -42.46 -9.12 0.06
C ASP A 377 -41.01 -8.76 0.36
N PHE A 378 -40.27 -9.69 0.96
CA PHE A 378 -38.88 -9.51 1.35
C PHE A 378 -38.00 -10.47 0.57
N THR A 379 -36.82 -10.00 0.16
CA THR A 379 -35.78 -10.80 -0.52
C THR A 379 -35.11 -11.79 0.44
N HIS A 380 -34.18 -12.60 -0.07
CA HIS A 380 -33.28 -13.39 0.78
C HIS A 380 -32.42 -12.49 1.67
N PRO A 381 -32.25 -12.83 2.95
CA PRO A 381 -31.37 -12.09 3.84
C PRO A 381 -29.91 -12.24 3.39
N PHE A 382 -29.20 -11.11 3.30
CA PHE A 382 -27.77 -11.08 2.95
C PHE A 382 -26.89 -10.62 4.13
N GLY A 383 -27.49 -10.48 5.30
CA GLY A 383 -26.86 -9.99 6.51
C GLY A 383 -27.86 -9.82 7.65
N GLY A 384 -27.44 -9.08 8.66
CA GLY A 384 -28.31 -8.71 9.77
C GLY A 384 -27.53 -8.36 11.02
N SER A 385 -28.28 -7.90 12.01
CA SER A 385 -27.78 -7.43 13.29
C SER A 385 -28.85 -7.55 14.37
N ALA A 386 -28.41 -7.63 15.62
CA ALA A 386 -29.35 -7.69 16.73
C ALA A 386 -29.98 -6.32 16.99
N TRP A 387 -31.17 -6.34 17.60
CA TRP A 387 -31.72 -5.15 18.23
C TRP A 387 -31.10 -5.00 19.62
N VAL A 388 -30.66 -3.81 19.99
CA VAL A 388 -30.04 -3.52 21.29
C VAL A 388 -30.78 -2.43 22.04
N PHE A 389 -30.83 -2.53 23.36
CA PHE A 389 -31.29 -1.44 24.21
C PHE A 389 -30.27 -0.31 24.21
N VAL A 390 -30.74 0.94 24.27
CA VAL A 390 -29.92 2.13 24.50
C VAL A 390 -30.51 2.84 25.72
N VAL A 391 -29.67 2.98 26.74
CA VAL A 391 -30.05 3.48 28.08
C VAL A 391 -29.06 4.57 28.51
N ARG A 392 -29.36 5.30 29.59
CA ARG A 392 -28.37 6.20 30.21
C ARG A 392 -27.22 5.39 30.82
N ALA A 393 -26.02 5.96 30.83
CA ALA A 393 -24.82 5.26 31.32
C ALA A 393 -24.92 4.80 32.79
N GLU A 394 -25.72 5.50 33.60
CA GLU A 394 -26.00 5.18 35.01
C GLU A 394 -27.01 4.03 35.20
N ASP A 395 -27.85 3.72 34.20
CA ASP A 395 -28.97 2.77 34.30
C ASP A 395 -28.60 1.38 33.74
N ILE A 396 -27.55 0.76 34.31
CA ILE A 396 -26.98 -0.52 33.83
C ILE A 396 -27.99 -1.69 33.84
N GLN A 397 -29.05 -1.60 34.66
CA GLN A 397 -29.99 -2.70 34.89
C GLN A 397 -31.21 -2.75 33.95
N LEU A 398 -31.33 -1.87 32.95
CA LEU A 398 -32.48 -1.85 32.03
C LEU A 398 -32.18 -2.59 30.72
N ASN A 399 -32.13 -3.92 30.80
CA ASN A 399 -31.67 -4.77 29.69
C ASN A 399 -32.72 -5.78 29.19
N THR A 400 -33.90 -5.85 29.82
CA THR A 400 -34.99 -6.73 29.39
C THR A 400 -36.33 -5.99 29.40
N PHE A 401 -37.29 -6.46 28.58
CA PHE A 401 -38.63 -5.89 28.57
C PHE A 401 -39.37 -6.03 29.91
N SER A 402 -39.07 -7.08 30.69
CA SER A 402 -39.68 -7.27 32.01
C SER A 402 -39.26 -6.18 33.01
N GLN A 403 -38.02 -5.68 32.91
CA GLN A 403 -37.50 -4.58 33.73
C GLN A 403 -38.06 -3.21 33.32
N LEU A 404 -38.59 -3.09 32.11
CA LEU A 404 -39.23 -1.88 31.58
C LEU A 404 -40.72 -1.75 31.93
N ALA A 405 -41.27 -2.67 32.73
CA ALA A 405 -42.67 -2.57 33.15
C ALA A 405 -42.93 -1.26 33.92
N GLY A 406 -43.88 -0.45 33.43
CA GLY A 406 -44.22 0.87 33.99
C GLY A 406 -43.32 2.02 33.56
N ARG A 407 -42.23 1.74 32.84
CA ARG A 407 -41.24 2.70 32.34
C ARG A 407 -41.54 3.16 30.92
N VAL A 408 -40.89 4.24 30.48
CA VAL A 408 -41.08 4.84 29.16
C VAL A 408 -40.04 4.32 28.18
N LEU A 409 -40.50 3.66 27.12
CA LEU A 409 -39.68 3.22 26.00
C LEU A 409 -39.96 4.12 24.79
N ALA A 410 -38.96 4.89 24.37
CA ALA A 410 -39.07 5.75 23.18
C ALA A 410 -38.73 4.95 21.92
N LEU A 411 -39.63 4.92 20.93
CA LEU A 411 -39.40 4.27 19.63
C LEU A 411 -39.87 5.18 18.50
N PRO A 412 -39.19 5.16 17.33
CA PRO A 412 -39.74 5.79 16.14
C PRO A 412 -41.13 5.24 15.79
N ALA A 413 -41.99 6.08 15.23
CA ALA A 413 -43.31 5.66 14.77
C ALA A 413 -43.21 4.52 13.75
N LYS A 414 -44.06 3.49 13.87
CA LYS A 414 -44.07 2.31 12.99
C LYS A 414 -42.78 1.49 13.06
N HIS A 415 -42.10 1.49 14.20
CA HIS A 415 -40.93 0.65 14.44
C HIS A 415 -41.26 -0.84 14.30
N ALA A 416 -40.31 -1.66 13.82
CA ALA A 416 -40.53 -3.09 13.54
C ALA A 416 -41.03 -3.87 14.77
N LEU A 417 -40.48 -3.56 15.95
CA LEU A 417 -40.86 -4.17 17.23
C LEU A 417 -42.05 -3.50 17.93
N GLU A 418 -42.64 -2.42 17.39
CA GLU A 418 -43.71 -1.68 18.08
C GLU A 418 -44.91 -2.59 18.41
N SER A 419 -45.43 -3.31 17.42
CA SER A 419 -46.58 -4.22 17.58
C SER A 419 -46.27 -5.35 18.56
N TYR A 420 -45.06 -5.91 18.50
CA TYR A 420 -44.60 -6.97 19.40
C TYR A 420 -44.57 -6.50 20.87
N VAL A 421 -44.04 -5.30 21.11
CA VAL A 421 -43.98 -4.72 22.47
C VAL A 421 -45.38 -4.41 23.00
N ARG A 422 -46.26 -3.85 22.16
CA ARG A 422 -47.66 -3.58 22.55
C ARG A 422 -48.41 -4.85 22.94
N GLN A 423 -48.21 -5.93 22.21
CA GLN A 423 -48.93 -7.19 22.43
C GLN A 423 -48.39 -7.97 23.64
N ASN A 424 -47.07 -8.09 23.76
CA ASN A 424 -46.44 -8.99 24.76
C ASN A 424 -46.05 -8.28 26.06
N TYR A 425 -45.84 -6.96 26.02
CA TYR A 425 -45.41 -6.17 27.18
C TYR A 425 -46.27 -4.90 27.37
N PRO A 426 -47.60 -5.04 27.57
CA PRO A 426 -48.54 -3.91 27.60
C PRO A 426 -48.30 -2.94 28.77
N LYS A 427 -47.52 -3.34 29.77
CA LYS A 427 -47.14 -2.49 30.92
C LYS A 427 -46.04 -1.47 30.56
N VAL A 428 -45.34 -1.64 29.43
CA VAL A 428 -44.31 -0.70 28.96
C VAL A 428 -45.01 0.50 28.30
N ARG A 429 -44.67 1.72 28.70
CA ARG A 429 -45.25 2.94 28.12
C ARG A 429 -44.47 3.33 26.87
N LEU A 430 -45.02 3.07 25.69
CA LEU A 430 -44.40 3.47 24.43
C LEU A 430 -44.59 4.96 24.16
N ARG A 431 -43.49 5.68 23.93
CA ARG A 431 -43.49 7.05 23.41
C ARG A 431 -43.03 7.03 21.95
N SER A 432 -43.95 7.37 21.04
CA SER A 432 -43.67 7.43 19.61
C SER A 432 -42.99 8.74 19.25
N VAL A 433 -41.92 8.68 18.44
CA VAL A 433 -41.16 9.84 17.95
C VAL A 433 -40.92 9.75 16.44
N ALA A 434 -40.44 10.81 15.80
CA ALA A 434 -40.22 10.81 14.36
C ALA A 434 -38.93 10.07 13.96
N THR A 435 -37.86 10.22 14.75
CA THR A 435 -36.52 9.71 14.41
C THR A 435 -35.80 9.08 15.61
N TYR A 436 -34.77 8.27 15.33
CA TYR A 436 -33.91 7.71 16.37
C TYR A 436 -33.09 8.76 17.11
N GLN A 437 -32.74 9.87 16.46
CA GLN A 437 -32.07 11.00 17.10
C GLN A 437 -32.95 11.62 18.19
N GLU A 438 -34.24 11.80 17.91
CA GLU A 438 -35.22 12.27 18.89
C GLU A 438 -35.39 11.25 20.03
N ALA A 439 -35.51 9.95 19.70
CA ALA A 439 -35.61 8.89 20.71
C ALA A 439 -34.43 8.91 21.69
N ARG A 440 -33.20 9.01 21.18
CA ARG A 440 -31.96 9.10 21.99
C ARG A 440 -31.92 10.36 22.83
N ALA A 441 -32.33 11.51 22.28
CA ALA A 441 -32.38 12.76 23.01
C ALA A 441 -33.32 12.66 24.22
N LEU A 442 -34.48 12.02 24.07
CA LEU A 442 -35.40 11.79 25.19
C LEU A 442 -34.78 10.89 26.27
N VAL A 443 -34.04 9.85 25.89
CA VAL A 443 -33.35 8.99 26.86
C VAL A 443 -32.25 9.75 27.59
N ALA A 444 -31.44 10.54 26.86
CA ALA A 444 -30.34 11.32 27.41
C ALA A 444 -30.84 12.41 28.38
N ASN A 445 -31.99 13.02 28.07
CA ASN A 445 -32.63 14.04 28.91
C ASN A 445 -33.43 13.45 30.10
N GLY A 446 -33.53 12.12 30.21
CA GLY A 446 -34.30 11.47 31.28
C GLY A 446 -35.82 11.44 31.07
N GLU A 447 -36.32 11.87 29.91
CA GLU A 447 -37.74 11.81 29.54
C GLU A 447 -38.21 10.42 29.10
N ALA A 448 -37.27 9.57 28.71
CA ALA A 448 -37.49 8.15 28.43
C ALA A 448 -36.44 7.32 29.18
N ASP A 449 -36.82 6.11 29.60
CA ASP A 449 -35.93 5.18 30.31
C ASP A 449 -34.99 4.44 29.34
N ALA A 450 -35.49 4.11 28.15
CA ALA A 450 -34.73 3.38 27.13
C ALA A 450 -35.24 3.69 25.71
N THR A 451 -34.44 3.33 24.70
CA THR A 451 -34.85 3.14 23.31
C THR A 451 -34.27 1.82 22.78
N ILE A 452 -34.80 1.31 21.67
CA ILE A 452 -34.27 0.11 21.01
C ILE A 452 -33.81 0.51 19.61
N GLN A 453 -32.60 0.11 19.24
CA GLN A 453 -31.97 0.45 17.98
C GLN A 453 -31.21 -0.75 17.42
N ASN A 454 -30.90 -0.69 16.13
CA ASN A 454 -30.07 -1.71 15.49
C ASN A 454 -28.62 -1.61 15.98
N GLU A 455 -27.98 -2.74 16.34
CA GLU A 455 -26.62 -2.78 16.89
C GLU A 455 -25.58 -2.02 16.04
N VAL A 456 -25.68 -2.14 14.72
CA VAL A 456 -24.77 -1.48 13.78
C VAL A 456 -25.01 0.04 13.76
N GLU A 457 -26.28 0.44 13.74
CA GLU A 457 -26.69 1.84 13.67
C GLU A 457 -26.20 2.63 14.90
N VAL A 458 -26.29 2.02 16.10
CA VAL A 458 -25.95 2.69 17.35
C VAL A 458 -24.51 3.24 17.36
N GLN A 459 -23.59 2.58 16.65
CA GLN A 459 -22.18 2.98 16.57
C GLN A 459 -21.98 4.31 15.81
N GLY A 460 -22.90 4.66 14.91
CA GLY A 460 -22.86 5.92 14.16
C GLY A 460 -23.27 7.15 14.98
N TYR A 461 -23.83 6.95 16.18
CA TYR A 461 -24.30 8.04 17.03
C TYR A 461 -23.31 8.34 18.17
N PRO A 462 -23.13 9.62 18.53
CA PRO A 462 -22.32 9.97 19.69
C PRO A 462 -22.93 9.38 20.97
N ALA A 463 -22.05 8.98 21.90
CA ALA A 463 -22.46 8.39 23.16
C ALA A 463 -23.32 9.37 23.98
N ASN A 464 -22.96 10.66 24.08
CA ASN A 464 -23.75 11.71 24.76
C ASN A 464 -24.39 11.29 26.11
N GLY A 465 -23.65 10.55 26.95
CA GLY A 465 -24.14 10.06 28.25
C GLY A 465 -25.03 8.80 28.17
N LEU A 466 -25.22 8.24 26.98
CA LEU A 466 -25.90 6.98 26.71
C LEU A 466 -24.91 5.82 26.60
N ARG A 467 -25.39 4.63 26.94
CA ARG A 467 -24.67 3.36 26.81
C ARG A 467 -25.54 2.37 26.04
N ILE A 468 -24.88 1.52 25.26
CA ILE A 468 -25.50 0.38 24.59
C ILE A 468 -25.71 -0.71 25.66
N GLY A 469 -26.97 -1.08 25.88
CA GLY A 469 -27.40 -2.18 26.75
C GLY A 469 -27.28 -3.53 26.03
N ARG A 470 -27.98 -4.54 26.57
CA ARG A 470 -28.00 -5.89 25.95
C ARG A 470 -28.85 -5.95 24.68
N SER A 471 -28.62 -7.00 23.91
CA SER A 471 -29.49 -7.41 22.81
C SER A 471 -30.90 -7.76 23.31
N VAL A 472 -31.89 -7.52 22.45
CA VAL A 472 -33.28 -7.90 22.68
C VAL A 472 -33.40 -9.40 22.37
N GLU A 473 -33.65 -10.18 23.42
CA GLU A 473 -33.68 -11.63 23.35
C GLU A 473 -34.61 -12.17 22.24
N GLY A 474 -34.06 -13.05 21.41
CA GLY A 474 -34.78 -13.68 20.29
C GLY A 474 -35.20 -12.74 19.17
N LYS A 475 -34.70 -11.49 19.14
CA LYS A 475 -35.01 -10.50 18.10
C LYS A 475 -33.79 -10.14 17.27
N TRP A 476 -33.79 -10.64 16.04
CA TRP A 476 -32.81 -10.35 15.00
C TRP A 476 -33.42 -9.46 13.92
N SER A 477 -32.68 -8.48 13.43
CA SER A 477 -33.02 -7.74 12.21
C SER A 477 -32.22 -8.33 11.06
N ALA A 478 -32.90 -9.03 10.16
CA ALA A 478 -32.29 -9.46 8.91
C ALA A 478 -32.06 -8.24 7.99
N ASP A 479 -30.93 -8.22 7.29
CA ASP A 479 -30.69 -7.26 6.20
C ASP A 479 -31.37 -7.83 4.94
N GLU A 480 -32.57 -7.36 4.66
CA GLU A 480 -33.41 -7.78 3.54
C GLU A 480 -33.85 -6.55 2.72
N LEU A 481 -33.95 -6.71 1.40
CA LEU A 481 -34.61 -5.73 0.54
C LEU A 481 -36.12 -6.01 0.58
N SER A 482 -36.91 -4.96 0.73
CA SER A 482 -38.37 -5.00 0.72
C SER A 482 -38.91 -4.51 -0.62
N VAL A 483 -39.83 -5.27 -1.20
CA VAL A 483 -40.42 -5.03 -2.52
C VAL A 483 -41.92 -5.00 -2.36
N ARG A 484 -42.62 -4.16 -3.14
CA ARG A 484 -44.09 -4.22 -3.15
C ARG A 484 -44.58 -5.57 -3.65
N ARG A 485 -45.63 -6.08 -3.01
CA ARG A 485 -46.22 -7.39 -3.29
C ARG A 485 -46.79 -7.54 -4.71
N ASP A 486 -47.03 -6.44 -5.41
CA ASP A 486 -47.48 -6.43 -6.82
C ASP A 486 -46.32 -6.44 -7.82
N GLN A 487 -45.07 -6.64 -7.37
CA GLN A 487 -43.87 -6.75 -8.21
C GLN A 487 -43.13 -8.09 -7.98
N PRO A 488 -43.76 -9.25 -8.23
CA PRO A 488 -43.17 -10.56 -7.97
C PRO A 488 -41.96 -10.86 -8.88
N GLU A 489 -41.92 -10.32 -10.10
CA GLU A 489 -40.77 -10.45 -11.00
C GLU A 489 -39.53 -9.74 -10.46
N LEU A 490 -39.68 -8.52 -9.93
CA LEU A 490 -38.58 -7.77 -9.30
C LEU A 490 -38.02 -8.55 -8.10
N LEU A 491 -38.90 -9.07 -7.24
CA LEU A 491 -38.49 -9.91 -6.11
C LEU A 491 -37.70 -11.13 -6.58
N SER A 492 -38.17 -11.83 -7.61
CA SER A 492 -37.48 -13.00 -8.19
C SER A 492 -36.11 -12.64 -8.75
N ILE A 493 -35.99 -11.52 -9.48
CA ILE A 493 -34.72 -11.03 -10.03
C ILE A 493 -33.73 -10.70 -8.91
N LEU A 494 -34.17 -9.96 -7.90
CA LEU A 494 -33.33 -9.58 -6.76
C LEU A 494 -32.87 -10.83 -6.00
N ASN A 495 -33.76 -11.79 -5.78
CA ASN A 495 -33.40 -13.07 -5.16
C ASN A 495 -32.32 -13.78 -5.98
N LYS A 496 -32.53 -14.00 -7.28
CA LYS A 496 -31.50 -14.63 -8.15
C LYS A 496 -30.17 -13.88 -8.17
N ALA A 497 -30.21 -12.55 -8.11
CA ALA A 497 -29.00 -11.74 -8.03
C ALA A 497 -28.27 -11.96 -6.70
N LEU A 498 -28.99 -12.00 -5.58
CA LEU A 498 -28.44 -12.32 -4.27
C LEU A 498 -27.94 -13.77 -4.19
N GLU A 499 -28.61 -14.73 -4.86
CA GLU A 499 -28.16 -16.13 -4.93
C GLU A 499 -26.86 -16.29 -5.73
N ALA A 500 -26.71 -15.54 -6.81
CA ALA A 500 -25.50 -15.55 -7.63
C ALA A 500 -24.41 -14.62 -7.08
N PHE A 501 -24.65 -13.90 -5.98
CA PHE A 501 -23.72 -12.95 -5.43
C PHE A 501 -22.55 -13.67 -4.75
N PRO A 502 -21.29 -13.45 -5.18
CA PRO A 502 -20.15 -14.11 -4.57
C PRO A 502 -20.03 -13.75 -3.08
N VAL A 503 -19.98 -14.76 -2.21
CA VAL A 503 -19.92 -14.58 -0.74
C VAL A 503 -18.73 -13.71 -0.32
N ALA A 504 -17.58 -13.87 -0.99
CA ALA A 504 -16.39 -13.07 -0.74
C ALA A 504 -16.58 -11.58 -1.08
N GLU A 505 -17.26 -11.28 -2.19
CA GLU A 505 -17.55 -9.90 -2.61
C GLU A 505 -18.55 -9.24 -1.65
N LEU A 506 -19.60 -9.97 -1.26
CA LEU A 506 -20.59 -9.49 -0.29
C LEU A 506 -19.92 -9.21 1.06
N SER A 507 -19.03 -10.10 1.51
CA SER A 507 -18.25 -9.93 2.73
C SER A 507 -17.32 -8.73 2.66
N ALA A 508 -16.68 -8.48 1.51
CA ALA A 508 -15.82 -7.32 1.29
C ALA A 508 -16.60 -6.00 1.35
N ILE A 509 -17.78 -5.92 0.70
CA ILE A 509 -18.67 -4.75 0.78
C ILE A 509 -19.08 -4.50 2.24
N ARG A 510 -19.46 -5.55 2.97
CA ARG A 510 -19.82 -5.42 4.39
C ARG A 510 -18.65 -4.95 5.23
N LEU A 511 -17.45 -5.49 5.04
CA LEU A 511 -16.25 -5.09 5.78
C LEU A 511 -15.87 -3.63 5.51
N LYS A 512 -16.00 -3.15 4.26
CA LYS A 512 -15.76 -1.76 3.87
C LYS A 512 -16.60 -0.78 4.70
N TRP A 513 -17.87 -1.10 4.94
CA TRP A 513 -18.82 -0.18 5.59
C TRP A 513 -18.99 -0.42 7.10
N LEU A 514 -18.99 -1.69 7.53
CA LEU A 514 -19.17 -2.09 8.93
C LEU A 514 -17.85 -2.20 9.69
N GLY A 515 -16.73 -2.27 8.98
CA GLY A 515 -15.41 -2.49 9.55
C GLY A 515 -14.66 -1.22 10.02
N VAL A 516 -15.21 -0.03 9.71
CA VAL A 516 -14.56 1.25 10.00
C VAL A 516 -14.87 1.67 11.44
N THR A 517 -13.84 1.71 12.28
CA THR A 517 -13.90 2.29 13.63
C THR A 517 -14.31 3.77 13.57
N PRO A 518 -15.15 4.28 14.50
CA PRO A 518 -15.62 5.66 14.45
C PRO A 518 -14.46 6.66 14.43
N VAL A 519 -14.56 7.64 13.52
CA VAL A 519 -13.58 8.72 13.34
C VAL A 519 -13.51 9.55 14.64
N PRO A 520 -12.32 9.80 15.22
CA PRO A 520 -12.20 10.64 16.40
C PRO A 520 -12.68 12.07 16.10
N VAL A 521 -13.64 12.56 16.89
CA VAL A 521 -14.21 13.91 16.75
C VAL A 521 -13.11 14.98 16.91
N PRO A 522 -13.02 15.99 16.00
CA PRO A 522 -11.99 17.04 16.07
C PRO A 522 -11.97 17.80 17.41
N MET A 523 -10.77 18.11 17.92
CA MET A 523 -10.56 18.70 19.26
C MET A 523 -11.37 20.00 19.51
N TRP A 524 -11.62 20.80 18.48
CA TRP A 524 -12.33 22.07 18.57
C TRP A 524 -13.80 21.93 19.01
N GLN A 525 -14.44 20.80 18.71
CA GLN A 525 -15.80 20.50 19.16
C GLN A 525 -15.86 20.02 20.62
N ARG A 526 -14.71 19.81 21.28
CA ARG A 526 -14.63 19.49 22.72
C ARG A 526 -14.47 20.72 23.61
N VAL A 527 -14.25 21.91 23.04
CA VAL A 527 -14.06 23.14 23.81
C VAL A 527 -15.40 23.62 24.36
N PRO A 528 -15.58 23.71 25.69
CA PRO A 528 -16.84 24.15 26.28
C PRO A 528 -17.19 25.59 25.90
N VAL A 529 -18.48 25.85 25.66
CA VAL A 529 -19.01 27.17 25.26
C VAL A 529 -18.62 28.30 26.24
N TRP A 530 -18.43 27.99 27.53
CA TRP A 530 -18.05 28.99 28.54
C TRP A 530 -16.67 29.61 28.30
N ILE A 531 -15.75 28.91 27.62
CA ILE A 531 -14.41 29.43 27.32
C ILE A 531 -14.50 30.62 26.36
N TYR A 532 -15.39 30.57 25.37
CA TYR A 532 -15.65 31.69 24.45
C TYR A 532 -16.15 32.93 25.21
N TRP A 533 -17.05 32.75 26.18
CA TRP A 533 -17.54 33.84 27.02
C TRP A 533 -16.44 34.47 27.88
N VAL A 534 -15.55 33.66 28.47
CA VAL A 534 -14.41 34.17 29.24
C VAL A 534 -13.48 34.99 28.36
N THR A 535 -13.16 34.51 27.16
CA THR A 535 -12.31 35.27 26.22
C THR A 535 -12.94 36.58 25.76
N PHE A 536 -14.24 36.59 25.48
CA PHE A 536 -14.97 37.81 25.09
C PHE A 536 -14.96 38.86 26.22
N THR A 537 -15.19 38.42 27.46
CA THR A 537 -15.24 39.31 28.63
C THR A 537 -13.87 39.94 28.91
N ALA A 538 -12.79 39.17 28.74
CA ALA A 538 -11.42 39.68 28.88
C ALA A 538 -11.07 40.76 27.84
N ILE A 539 -11.48 40.55 26.58
CA ILE A 539 -11.27 41.52 25.50
C ILE A 539 -12.05 42.82 25.77
N LEU A 540 -13.29 42.72 26.22
CA LEU A 540 -14.12 43.88 26.57
C LEU A 540 -13.51 44.72 27.70
N PHE A 541 -12.99 44.07 28.74
CA PHE A 541 -12.30 44.75 29.84
C PHE A 541 -11.01 45.45 29.38
N GLY A 542 -10.27 44.83 28.46
CA GLY A 542 -9.09 45.43 27.82
C GLY A 542 -9.43 46.71 27.06
N LEU A 543 -10.51 46.71 26.28
CA LEU A 543 -10.95 47.88 25.51
C LEU A 543 -11.44 49.03 26.40
N LEU A 544 -12.17 48.73 27.48
CA LEU A 544 -12.60 49.73 28.46
C LEU A 544 -11.43 50.37 29.20
N SER A 545 -10.42 49.59 29.58
CA SER A 545 -9.18 50.09 30.19
C SER A 545 -8.43 51.03 29.24
N LEU A 546 -8.38 50.69 27.95
CA LEU A 546 -7.71 51.51 26.93
C LEU A 546 -8.40 52.86 26.72
N ALA A 547 -9.74 52.88 26.70
CA ALA A 547 -10.53 54.10 26.56
C ALA A 547 -10.41 55.04 27.79
N TRP A 548 -10.28 54.48 29.00
CA TRP A 548 -10.06 55.27 30.22
C TRP A 548 -8.67 55.93 30.22
N ASN A 549 -7.66 55.20 29.75
CA ASN A 549 -6.26 55.64 29.75
C ASN A 549 -6.00 56.78 28.73
N THR A 550 -6.71 56.80 27.59
CA THR A 550 -6.59 57.88 26.60
C THR A 550 -7.20 59.19 27.09
N ARG A 551 -8.32 59.15 27.84
CA ARG A 551 -8.94 60.34 28.42
C ARG A 551 -8.06 60.99 29.49
N LEU A 552 -7.41 60.19 30.33
CA LEU A 552 -6.51 60.67 31.40
C LEU A 552 -5.26 61.40 30.83
N LYS A 553 -4.71 60.91 29.72
CA LYS A 553 -3.57 61.54 29.03
C LYS A 553 -3.90 62.90 28.41
N GLY A 554 -5.17 63.16 28.09
CA GLY A 554 -5.62 64.45 27.55
C GLY A 554 -5.56 65.59 28.57
N GLN A 555 -5.90 65.32 29.84
CA GLN A 555 -5.95 66.34 30.89
C GLN A 555 -4.57 66.77 31.41
N ILE A 556 -3.57 65.89 31.34
CA ILE A 556 -2.22 66.14 31.89
C ILE A 556 -1.36 67.00 30.92
N ARG A 557 -1.58 66.91 29.61
CA ARG A 557 -0.75 67.61 28.59
C ARG A 557 -0.91 69.13 28.58
N GLN A 558 -2.06 69.67 28.98
CA GLN A 558 -2.32 71.12 28.90
C GLN A 558 -1.61 71.94 29.98
N ARG A 559 -1.20 71.34 31.11
CA ARG A 559 -0.55 72.08 32.22
C ARG A 559 0.98 72.07 32.18
N LEU A 560 1.62 71.07 31.57
CA LEU A 560 3.08 70.88 31.60
C LEU A 560 3.89 71.66 30.54
N GLN A 561 3.25 72.15 29.46
CA GLN A 561 3.97 72.66 28.28
C GLN A 561 4.64 74.05 28.44
N ALA A 562 4.35 74.80 29.49
CA ALA A 562 4.91 76.14 29.69
C ALA A 562 6.17 76.15 30.57
N GLU A 563 6.24 75.28 31.59
CA GLU A 563 7.38 75.21 32.52
C GLU A 563 8.58 74.42 31.97
N GLN A 564 8.33 73.48 31.06
CA GLN A 564 9.33 72.56 30.53
C GLN A 564 10.39 73.22 29.64
N ARG A 565 10.05 74.24 28.83
CA ARG A 565 10.93 74.73 27.74
C ARG A 565 12.28 75.30 28.17
N LEU A 566 12.41 75.81 29.40
CA LEU A 566 13.65 76.44 29.87
C LEU A 566 14.54 75.47 30.66
N ASN A 567 13.95 74.60 31.48
CA ASN A 567 14.69 73.57 32.22
C ASN A 567 15.08 72.41 31.29
N ASP A 568 14.28 72.16 30.24
CA ASP A 568 14.56 71.16 29.22
C ASP A 568 15.87 71.46 28.49
N GLN A 569 16.31 72.68 28.19
CA GLN A 569 17.56 72.83 27.39
C GLN A 569 18.85 72.40 28.12
N VAL A 570 18.91 72.53 29.45
CA VAL A 570 20.07 72.14 30.27
C VAL A 570 19.94 70.70 30.76
N ALA A 571 18.73 70.29 31.15
CA ALA A 571 18.43 68.90 31.47
C ALA A 571 18.55 68.00 30.22
N PHE A 572 18.14 68.46 29.04
CA PHE A 572 18.27 67.74 27.77
C PHE A 572 19.72 67.51 27.40
N LYS A 573 20.65 68.45 27.59
CA LYS A 573 22.07 68.20 27.27
C LYS A 573 22.71 67.15 28.19
N ARG A 574 22.42 67.18 29.50
CA ARG A 574 22.86 66.12 30.43
C ARG A 574 22.12 64.80 30.21
N ALA A 575 20.82 64.84 29.96
CA ALA A 575 20.00 63.66 29.64
C ALA A 575 20.32 63.08 28.26
N LEU A 576 20.83 63.85 27.31
CA LEU A 576 21.33 63.34 26.04
C LEU A 576 22.61 62.52 26.26
N LEU A 577 23.52 62.99 27.11
CA LEU A 577 24.74 62.22 27.44
C LEU A 577 24.41 61.01 28.33
N ASP A 578 23.63 61.21 29.40
CA ASP A 578 23.25 60.19 30.40
C ASP A 578 22.19 59.21 29.92
N GLY A 579 21.36 59.62 28.96
CA GLY A 579 20.34 58.78 28.33
C GLY A 579 20.90 57.86 27.26
N ILE A 580 22.16 58.04 26.84
CA ILE A 580 22.84 57.04 26.01
C ILE A 580 23.18 55.86 26.92
N PRO A 581 22.59 54.67 26.68
CA PRO A 581 22.75 53.52 27.57
C PRO A 581 24.16 52.93 27.55
N ASN A 582 24.99 53.34 26.60
CA ASN A 582 26.37 52.88 26.43
C ASN A 582 27.36 53.84 27.10
N PRO A 583 28.44 53.35 27.73
CA PRO A 583 29.46 54.20 28.32
C PRO A 583 30.09 55.15 27.29
N ILE A 584 30.09 56.44 27.63
CA ILE A 584 30.76 57.49 26.87
C ILE A 584 31.65 58.27 27.82
N PHE A 585 32.86 58.55 27.38
CA PHE A 585 33.85 59.33 28.09
C PHE A 585 34.47 60.39 27.18
N VAL A 586 34.90 61.48 27.79
CA VAL A 586 35.69 62.53 27.15
C VAL A 586 36.99 62.65 27.92
N ARG A 587 38.12 62.54 27.23
CA ARG A 587 39.46 62.70 27.78
C ARG A 587 40.16 63.91 27.19
N ASP A 588 41.05 64.54 27.96
CA ASP A 588 41.87 65.66 27.51
C ASP A 588 43.10 65.21 26.70
N LEU A 589 43.93 66.18 26.29
CA LEU A 589 45.17 65.95 25.54
C LEU A 589 46.24 65.12 26.29
N ALA A 590 46.13 64.99 27.62
CA ALA A 590 46.98 64.14 28.43
C ALA A 590 46.35 62.76 28.72
N GLY A 591 45.18 62.47 28.13
CA GLY A 591 44.44 61.24 28.35
C GLY A 591 43.66 61.19 29.67
N ARG A 592 43.48 62.32 30.38
CA ARG A 592 42.75 62.42 31.65
C ARG A 592 41.26 62.59 31.42
N LEU A 593 40.42 62.00 32.27
CA LEU A 593 38.96 62.05 32.10
C LEU A 593 38.39 63.45 32.43
N ILE A 594 37.73 64.10 31.46
CA ILE A 594 37.05 65.41 31.63
C ILE A 594 35.61 65.20 32.12
N THR A 595 34.86 64.36 31.42
CA THR A 595 33.46 64.04 31.72
C THR A 595 33.12 62.65 31.22
N CYS A 596 32.14 62.01 31.83
CA CYS A 596 31.57 60.77 31.34
C CYS A 596 30.06 60.78 31.57
N ASN A 597 29.35 59.90 30.89
CA ASN A 597 27.92 59.72 31.15
C ASN A 597 27.66 58.76 32.32
N LYS A 598 26.42 58.74 32.79
CA LYS A 598 25.96 57.86 33.88
C LYS A 598 26.24 56.37 33.63
N SER A 599 26.17 55.93 32.38
CA SER A 599 26.44 54.52 32.02
C SER A 599 27.92 54.16 32.28
N TYR A 600 28.86 55.04 31.96
CA TYR A 600 30.27 54.87 32.30
C TYR A 600 30.51 54.79 33.81
N GLU A 601 29.89 55.68 34.60
CA GLU A 601 29.99 55.63 36.07
C GLU A 601 29.45 54.30 36.65
N THR A 602 28.34 53.82 36.10
CA THR A 602 27.69 52.59 36.58
C THR A 602 28.50 51.35 36.24
N GLN A 603 29.09 51.29 35.04
CA GLN A 603 29.90 50.13 34.64
C GLN A 603 31.27 50.10 35.30
N THR A 604 31.90 51.26 35.50
CA THR A 604 33.18 51.37 36.21
C THR A 604 33.01 51.31 37.73
N GLY A 605 31.79 51.52 38.24
CA GLY A 605 31.47 51.54 39.66
C GLY A 605 31.96 52.77 40.41
N MET A 606 32.50 53.76 39.68
CA MET A 606 33.09 54.98 40.24
C MET A 606 32.32 56.21 39.74
N ARG A 607 32.06 57.17 40.62
CA ARG A 607 31.37 58.42 40.24
C ARG A 607 32.35 59.37 39.57
N LEU A 608 31.89 60.14 38.59
CA LEU A 608 32.67 61.13 37.84
C LEU A 608 33.43 62.08 38.77
N GLU A 609 32.84 62.49 39.89
CA GLU A 609 33.49 63.34 40.89
C GLU A 609 34.78 62.74 41.48
N GLN A 610 34.89 61.40 41.49
CA GLN A 610 36.03 60.66 42.04
C GLN A 610 37.12 60.38 41.00
N ILE A 611 36.77 60.34 39.71
CA ILE A 611 37.64 59.89 38.61
C ILE A 611 38.01 60.99 37.62
N LYS A 612 37.36 62.15 37.70
CA LYS A 612 37.66 63.30 36.86
C LYS A 612 39.10 63.78 37.08
N GLY A 613 39.84 63.95 36.00
CA GLY A 613 41.25 64.37 35.99
C GLY A 613 42.26 63.23 36.07
N LEU A 614 41.82 61.97 36.19
CA LEU A 614 42.71 60.80 36.26
C LEU A 614 42.90 60.12 34.89
N CYS A 615 44.10 59.58 34.67
CA CYS A 615 44.43 58.74 33.52
C CYS A 615 43.91 57.31 33.70
N LEU A 616 43.73 56.57 32.59
CA LEU A 616 43.20 55.20 32.66
C LEU A 616 44.11 54.24 33.46
N THR A 617 45.42 54.48 33.47
CA THR A 617 46.42 53.72 34.25
C THR A 617 46.40 54.04 35.75
N GLU A 618 45.82 55.18 36.14
CA GLU A 618 45.66 55.59 37.54
C GLU A 618 44.33 55.07 38.13
N LEU A 619 43.48 54.46 37.31
CA LEU A 619 42.17 53.94 37.68
C LEU A 619 42.21 52.43 37.88
N ASP A 620 41.75 51.96 39.04
CA ASP A 620 41.65 50.53 39.38
C ASP A 620 40.40 49.84 38.76
N VAL A 621 40.11 50.14 37.49
CA VAL A 621 38.85 49.73 36.82
C VAL A 621 39.06 48.55 35.88
N LEU A 622 40.23 48.45 35.24
CA LEU A 622 40.62 47.37 34.34
C LEU A 622 41.91 46.71 34.84
N PRO A 623 42.21 45.46 34.43
CA PRO A 623 43.52 44.87 34.68
C PRO A 623 44.64 45.78 34.17
N GLU A 624 45.74 45.86 34.92
CA GLU A 624 46.81 46.84 34.67
C GLU A 624 47.42 46.73 33.27
N ALA A 625 47.55 45.50 32.75
CA ALA A 625 48.01 45.24 31.39
C ALA A 625 47.09 45.88 30.33
N THR A 626 45.78 45.67 30.45
CA THR A 626 44.74 46.20 29.56
C THR A 626 44.62 47.72 29.67
N ALA A 627 44.70 48.28 30.88
CA ALA A 627 44.65 49.71 31.12
C ALA A 627 45.85 50.46 30.50
N ARG A 628 47.06 49.89 30.62
CA ARG A 628 48.27 50.47 30.00
C ARG A 628 48.22 50.39 28.48
N GLN A 629 47.76 49.27 27.93
CA GLN A 629 47.60 49.11 26.48
C GLN A 629 46.64 50.16 25.91
N LEU A 630 45.43 50.26 26.47
CA LEU A 630 44.42 51.21 25.99
C LEU A 630 44.85 52.67 26.19
N HIS A 631 45.54 52.98 27.29
CA HIS A 631 46.06 54.33 27.50
C HIS A 631 47.13 54.71 26.46
N ARG A 632 48.02 53.78 26.10
CA ARG A 632 49.01 54.00 25.04
C ARG A 632 48.33 54.23 23.69
N GLU A 633 47.35 53.39 23.34
CA GLU A 633 46.55 53.54 22.11
C GLU A 633 45.84 54.90 22.06
N PHE A 634 45.32 55.42 23.17
CA PHE A 634 44.71 56.76 23.21
C PHE A 634 45.72 57.90 23.00
N LEU A 635 46.94 57.78 23.51
CA LEU A 635 47.98 58.79 23.28
C LEU A 635 48.46 58.75 21.83
N GLU A 636 48.69 57.57 21.27
CA GLU A 636 49.01 57.39 19.85
C GLU A 636 47.90 57.97 18.95
N GLN A 637 46.63 57.78 19.33
CA GLN A 637 45.50 58.34 18.60
C GLN A 637 45.42 59.88 18.67
N LEU A 638 45.81 60.49 19.79
CA LEU A 638 45.89 61.95 19.91
C LEU A 638 47.00 62.54 19.03
N GLU A 639 48.10 61.81 18.85
CA GLU A 639 49.20 62.19 17.96
C GLU A 639 48.83 62.02 16.48
N SER A 640 48.19 60.89 16.12
CA SER A 640 47.79 60.62 14.73
C SER A 640 46.53 61.38 14.30
N GLN A 641 45.68 61.79 15.25
CA GLN A 641 44.36 62.41 15.04
C GLN A 641 43.39 61.57 14.19
N GLU A 642 43.63 60.27 14.05
CA GLU A 642 42.75 59.36 13.34
C GLU A 642 41.62 58.84 14.24
N SER A 643 40.48 58.51 13.65
CA SER A 643 39.35 57.91 14.38
C SER A 643 39.48 56.39 14.39
N VAL A 644 39.26 55.76 15.54
CA VAL A 644 39.39 54.30 15.72
C VAL A 644 38.03 53.69 16.02
N PHE A 645 37.69 52.63 15.27
CA PHE A 645 36.46 51.86 15.43
C PHE A 645 36.80 50.37 15.34
N VAL A 646 36.60 49.61 16.42
CA VAL A 646 37.08 48.22 16.48
C VAL A 646 36.24 47.34 17.41
N ASP A 647 35.90 46.15 16.93
CA ASP A 647 35.37 45.05 17.74
C ASP A 647 36.53 44.38 18.47
N ARG A 648 36.50 44.34 19.80
CA ARG A 648 37.54 43.67 20.59
C ARG A 648 36.97 43.02 21.84
N GLN A 649 37.69 42.02 22.32
CA GLN A 649 37.41 41.39 23.60
C GLN A 649 38.26 42.09 24.66
N ILE A 650 37.60 42.74 25.62
CA ILE A 650 38.28 43.38 26.74
C ILE A 650 38.11 42.50 27.97
N GLU A 651 39.23 42.20 28.60
CA GLU A 651 39.23 41.47 29.87
C GLU A 651 38.80 42.41 30.99
N SER A 652 37.57 42.21 31.47
CA SER A 652 37.01 42.93 32.61
C SER A 652 37.20 42.11 33.89
N ARG A 653 37.04 42.75 35.06
CA ARG A 653 37.09 42.06 36.36
C ARG A 653 36.02 40.98 36.53
N ARG A 654 34.96 41.03 35.71
CA ARG A 654 33.85 40.06 35.71
C ARG A 654 34.02 38.95 34.66
N GLY A 655 35.15 38.90 33.96
CA GLY A 655 35.41 38.02 32.83
C GLY A 655 35.52 38.77 31.51
N PRO A 656 35.79 38.07 30.40
CA PRO A 656 35.93 38.69 29.09
C PRO A 656 34.57 39.20 28.58
N VAL A 657 34.55 40.44 28.08
CA VAL A 657 33.36 41.07 27.48
C VAL A 657 33.67 41.47 26.05
N HIS A 658 32.75 41.19 25.13
CA HIS A 658 32.86 41.64 23.74
C HIS A 658 32.33 43.05 23.62
N VAL A 659 33.19 43.98 23.23
CA VAL A 659 32.82 45.38 23.07
C VAL A 659 33.17 45.90 21.69
N TYR A 660 32.27 46.70 21.15
CA TYR A 660 32.59 47.58 20.04
C TYR A 660 33.08 48.91 20.59
N GLN A 661 34.38 49.17 20.46
CA GLN A 661 35.01 50.40 20.94
C GLN A 661 35.13 51.41 19.79
N TRP A 662 34.72 52.63 20.06
CA TRP A 662 34.94 53.75 19.15
C TRP A 662 35.56 54.93 19.91
N THR A 663 36.50 55.62 19.28
CA THR A 663 37.16 56.79 19.87
C THR A 663 37.50 57.76 18.75
N VAL A 664 37.19 59.05 18.95
CA VAL A 664 37.38 60.11 17.95
C VAL A 664 37.99 61.35 18.61
N PRO A 665 38.86 62.11 17.95
CA PRO A 665 39.29 63.42 18.41
C PRO A 665 38.15 64.43 18.35
N PHE A 666 38.02 65.29 19.37
CA PHE A 666 37.04 66.38 19.38
C PHE A 666 37.73 67.75 19.48
N TYR A 667 37.11 68.75 18.86
CA TYR A 667 37.68 70.07 18.65
C TYR A 667 36.83 71.16 19.29
N SER A 668 37.43 72.30 19.64
CA SER A 668 36.72 73.49 20.13
C SER A 668 35.91 74.16 19.01
N ALA A 669 35.08 75.14 19.35
CA ALA A 669 34.37 75.95 18.36
C ALA A 669 35.32 76.77 17.45
N GLN A 670 36.58 76.94 17.85
CA GLN A 670 37.64 77.55 17.04
C GLN A 670 38.47 76.53 16.25
N GLY A 671 38.16 75.23 16.33
CA GLY A 671 38.83 74.17 15.58
C GLY A 671 40.12 73.61 16.22
N GLU A 672 40.42 73.96 17.47
CA GLU A 672 41.59 73.42 18.19
C GLU A 672 41.28 72.05 18.79
N LEU A 673 42.21 71.10 18.70
CA LEU A 673 42.05 69.76 19.29
C LEU A 673 41.95 69.89 20.82
N GLN A 674 40.86 69.39 21.41
CA GLN A 674 40.59 69.47 22.86
C GLN A 674 40.78 68.13 23.58
N GLY A 675 40.79 67.02 22.84
CA GLY A 675 41.01 65.69 23.40
C GLY A 675 40.28 64.60 22.62
N LEU A 676 39.98 63.49 23.30
CA LEU A 676 39.27 62.34 22.72
C LEU A 676 37.86 62.19 23.30
N LEU A 677 36.89 61.98 22.44
CA LEU A 677 35.56 61.49 22.78
C LEU A 677 35.50 60.02 22.39
N GLY A 678 35.20 59.15 23.34
CA GLY A 678 35.13 57.72 23.07
C GLY A 678 34.04 57.04 23.87
N GLY A 679 33.68 55.85 23.43
CA GLY A 679 32.73 55.01 24.12
C GLY A 679 32.88 53.56 23.70
N TRP A 680 32.18 52.68 24.41
CA TRP A 680 32.07 51.29 24.00
C TRP A 680 30.63 50.81 24.12
N ILE A 681 30.27 49.87 23.24
CA ILE A 681 28.97 49.19 23.27
C ILE A 681 29.24 47.75 23.63
N ASP A 682 28.60 47.26 24.69
CA ASP A 682 28.59 45.83 24.98
C ASP A 682 27.72 45.13 23.93
N ILE A 683 28.36 44.30 23.10
CA ILE A 683 27.70 43.55 22.03
C ILE A 683 27.52 42.09 22.40
N THR A 684 27.67 41.72 23.68
CA THR A 684 27.60 40.32 24.15
C THR A 684 26.22 39.71 23.94
N GLU A 685 25.14 40.42 24.31
CA GLU A 685 23.76 39.93 24.09
C GLU A 685 23.40 39.88 22.61
N ARG A 686 23.85 40.86 21.82
CA ARG A 686 23.66 40.85 20.36
C ARG A 686 24.36 39.64 19.73
N LYS A 687 25.60 39.34 20.14
CA LYS A 687 26.33 38.15 19.67
C LYS A 687 25.61 36.86 20.07
N ARG A 688 25.05 36.80 21.28
CA ARG A 688 24.23 35.68 21.73
C ARG A 688 22.93 35.53 20.94
N LEU A 689 22.23 36.62 20.63
CA LEU A 689 21.01 36.61 19.82
C LEU A 689 21.27 36.26 18.35
N GLU A 690 22.38 36.74 17.77
CA GLU A 690 22.85 36.30 16.44
C GLU A 690 23.07 34.78 16.43
N GLU A 691 23.60 34.22 17.52
CA GLU A 691 23.83 32.78 17.67
C GLU A 691 22.53 31.99 17.91
N GLU A 692 21.58 32.52 18.71
CA GLU A 692 20.24 31.95 18.89
C GLU A 692 19.41 31.96 17.60
N LEU A 693 19.51 33.04 16.79
CA LEU A 693 18.86 33.10 15.46
C LEU A 693 19.46 32.07 14.50
N LEU A 694 20.79 31.91 14.53
CA LEU A 694 21.50 30.85 13.78
C LEU A 694 21.05 29.46 14.23
N GLN A 695 20.82 29.23 15.53
CA GLN A 695 20.28 27.98 16.05
C GLN A 695 18.83 27.73 15.62
N ALA A 696 17.95 28.75 15.66
CA ALA A 696 16.57 28.63 15.22
C ALA A 696 16.47 28.34 13.72
N ARG A 697 17.29 28.99 12.90
CA ARG A 697 17.39 28.70 11.45
C ARG A 697 17.89 27.28 11.22
N ARG A 698 18.94 26.84 11.93
CA ARG A 698 19.42 25.45 11.88
C ARG A 698 18.33 24.44 12.28
N ALA A 699 17.49 24.74 13.26
CA ALA A 699 16.40 23.85 13.66
C ALA A 699 15.30 23.74 12.58
N ALA A 700 14.97 24.83 11.89
CA ALA A 700 14.03 24.81 10.77
C ALA A 700 14.59 24.04 9.56
N ASP A 701 15.86 24.30 9.22
CA ASP A 701 16.56 23.59 8.14
C ASP A 701 16.68 22.09 8.48
N GLN A 702 16.91 21.74 9.75
CA GLN A 702 16.95 20.36 10.23
C GLN A 702 15.58 19.66 10.13
N ALA A 703 14.47 20.37 10.37
CA ALA A 703 13.13 19.82 10.19
C ALA A 703 12.79 19.56 8.72
N ASN A 704 13.18 20.47 7.81
CA ASN A 704 13.04 20.26 6.37
C ASN A 704 13.91 19.11 5.89
N TYR A 705 15.16 19.04 6.35
CA TYR A 705 16.05 17.92 6.05
C TYR A 705 15.48 16.59 6.54
N ALA A 706 14.91 16.54 7.75
CA ALA A 706 14.26 15.34 8.29
C ALA A 706 13.04 14.90 7.46
N LYS A 707 12.24 15.86 6.96
CA LYS A 707 11.11 15.57 6.07
C LYS A 707 11.58 14.99 4.73
N SER A 708 12.60 15.58 4.11
CA SER A 708 13.16 15.09 2.85
C SER A 708 13.87 13.74 3.01
N ALA A 709 14.60 13.54 4.12
CA ALA A 709 15.22 12.27 4.47
C ALA A 709 14.19 11.17 4.72
N PHE A 710 13.09 11.48 5.38
CA PHE A 710 11.97 10.55 5.58
C PHE A 710 11.34 10.13 4.24
N LEU A 711 11.06 11.08 3.34
CA LEU A 711 10.51 10.78 2.01
C LEU A 711 11.49 9.96 1.16
N SER A 712 12.78 10.26 1.24
CA SER A 712 13.83 9.46 0.58
C SER A 712 13.87 8.03 1.13
N THR A 713 13.79 7.86 2.45
CA THR A 713 13.81 6.54 3.11
C THR A 713 12.56 5.73 2.74
N MET A 714 11.37 6.33 2.85
CA MET A 714 10.11 5.68 2.48
C MET A 714 10.06 5.33 0.99
N SER A 715 10.58 6.19 0.11
CA SER A 715 10.67 5.89 -1.32
C SER A 715 11.53 4.66 -1.57
N HIS A 716 12.67 4.53 -0.88
CA HIS A 716 13.54 3.34 -0.98
C HIS A 716 12.91 2.07 -0.40
N GLU A 717 12.24 2.17 0.75
CA GLU A 717 11.56 1.02 1.39
C GLU A 717 10.38 0.49 0.57
N ILE A 718 9.67 1.35 -0.17
CA ILE A 718 8.55 0.94 -1.05
C ILE A 718 9.05 0.52 -2.44
N ARG A 719 10.09 1.18 -2.97
CA ARG A 719 10.66 0.85 -4.29
C ARG A 719 11.24 -0.56 -4.33
N THR A 720 11.86 -1.00 -3.25
CA THR A 720 12.52 -2.32 -3.16
C THR A 720 11.55 -3.50 -3.39
N PRO A 721 10.43 -3.64 -2.66
CA PRO A 721 9.46 -4.71 -2.94
C PRO A 721 8.78 -4.53 -4.31
N MET A 722 8.55 -3.28 -4.76
CA MET A 722 7.92 -3.01 -6.05
C MET A 722 8.78 -3.43 -7.24
N ASN A 723 10.08 -3.15 -7.19
CA ASN A 723 11.03 -3.55 -8.23
C ASN A 723 11.10 -5.08 -8.38
N ALA A 724 11.02 -5.81 -7.26
CA ALA A 724 10.98 -7.27 -7.29
C ALA A 724 9.70 -7.80 -7.95
N ILE A 725 8.55 -7.18 -7.66
CA ILE A 725 7.26 -7.53 -8.30
C ILE A 725 7.32 -7.26 -9.81
N ILE A 726 7.85 -6.10 -10.23
CA ILE A 726 8.00 -5.75 -11.65
C ILE A 726 8.87 -6.77 -12.38
N GLY A 727 10.02 -7.14 -11.82
CA GLY A 727 10.92 -8.11 -12.43
C GLY A 727 10.30 -9.51 -12.55
N LEU A 728 9.51 -9.94 -11.57
CA LEU A 728 8.82 -11.23 -11.62
C LEU A 728 7.68 -11.23 -12.66
N LEU A 729 6.92 -10.15 -12.74
CA LEU A 729 5.88 -9.96 -13.75
C LEU A 729 6.46 -9.87 -15.18
N GLU A 730 7.64 -9.26 -15.33
CA GLU A 730 8.39 -9.24 -16.60
C GLU A 730 8.82 -10.66 -17.02
N LEU A 731 9.30 -11.48 -16.07
CA LEU A 731 9.66 -12.87 -16.32
C LEU A 731 8.46 -13.73 -16.73
N GLU A 732 7.34 -13.63 -16.02
CA GLU A 732 6.11 -14.36 -16.39
C GLU A 732 5.60 -13.96 -17.78
N LYS A 733 5.71 -12.68 -18.13
CA LYS A 733 5.38 -12.18 -19.47
C LYS A 733 6.27 -12.82 -20.54
N GLU A 734 7.59 -12.86 -20.33
CA GLU A 734 8.52 -13.44 -21.30
C GLU A 734 8.41 -14.98 -21.36
N GLN A 735 8.12 -15.65 -20.25
CA GLN A 735 7.84 -17.10 -20.23
C GLN A 735 6.55 -17.46 -20.97
N ALA A 736 5.48 -16.69 -20.79
CA ALA A 736 4.25 -16.85 -21.55
C ALA A 736 4.49 -16.66 -23.06
N ARG A 737 5.31 -15.66 -23.44
CA ARG A 737 5.72 -15.43 -24.82
C ARG A 737 6.48 -16.63 -25.41
N LEU A 738 7.46 -17.18 -24.68
CA LEU A 738 8.23 -18.35 -25.13
C LEU A 738 7.38 -19.63 -25.25
N ARG A 739 6.37 -19.79 -24.39
CA ARG A 739 5.43 -20.94 -24.42
C ARG A 739 4.29 -20.76 -25.44
N GLY A 740 4.24 -19.65 -26.17
CA GLY A 740 3.16 -19.35 -27.11
C GLY A 740 1.79 -19.14 -26.45
N MET A 741 1.76 -18.84 -25.16
CA MET A 741 0.52 -18.63 -24.39
C MET A 741 0.19 -17.13 -24.29
N PRO A 742 -1.10 -16.75 -24.33
CA PRO A 742 -1.50 -15.36 -24.15
C PRO A 742 -1.19 -14.89 -22.72
N PHE A 743 -0.45 -13.79 -22.61
CA PHE A 743 -0.21 -13.13 -21.33
C PHE A 743 -1.53 -12.59 -20.78
N SER A 744 -1.92 -13.05 -19.58
CA SER A 744 -3.18 -12.69 -18.92
C SER A 744 -3.36 -11.18 -18.82
N ASP A 745 -4.57 -10.69 -19.12
CA ASP A 745 -4.91 -9.27 -18.97
C ASP A 745 -4.74 -8.78 -17.53
N ALA A 746 -4.97 -9.64 -16.53
CA ALA A 746 -4.74 -9.31 -15.13
C ALA A 746 -3.24 -9.09 -14.82
N LEU A 747 -2.36 -9.91 -15.41
CA LEU A 747 -0.90 -9.74 -15.25
C LEU A 747 -0.40 -8.51 -16.02
N ARG A 748 -1.03 -8.18 -17.16
CA ARG A 748 -0.79 -6.96 -17.92
C ARG A 748 -1.12 -5.70 -17.12
N VAL A 749 -2.31 -5.68 -16.51
CA VAL A 749 -2.75 -4.59 -15.64
C VAL A 749 -1.85 -4.50 -14.41
N ALA A 750 -1.53 -5.62 -13.75
CA ALA A 750 -0.65 -5.63 -12.59
C ALA A 750 0.77 -5.10 -12.91
N TYR A 751 1.33 -5.50 -14.05
CA TYR A 751 2.63 -5.01 -14.52
C TYR A 751 2.59 -3.50 -14.78
N GLN A 752 1.56 -3.03 -15.48
CA GLN A 752 1.38 -1.60 -15.77
C GLN A 752 1.17 -0.77 -14.49
N SER A 753 0.31 -1.22 -13.57
CA SER A 753 0.06 -0.53 -12.30
C SER A 753 1.30 -0.50 -11.40
N ALA A 754 2.11 -1.56 -11.39
CA ALA A 754 3.35 -1.60 -10.64
C ALA A 754 4.38 -0.59 -11.19
N GLN A 755 4.50 -0.48 -12.52
CA GLN A 755 5.35 0.51 -13.18
C GLN A 755 4.87 1.95 -12.92
N GLU A 756 3.57 2.20 -12.98
CA GLU A 756 2.97 3.51 -12.68
C GLU A 756 3.26 3.93 -11.24
N LEU A 757 3.07 3.04 -10.25
CA LEU A 757 3.37 3.30 -8.84
C LEU A 757 4.83 3.69 -8.61
N VAL A 758 5.77 3.02 -9.27
CA VAL A 758 7.21 3.35 -9.17
C VAL A 758 7.50 4.73 -9.78
N GLY A 759 6.89 5.05 -10.93
CA GLY A 759 6.96 6.38 -11.53
C GLY A 759 6.47 7.48 -10.59
N LEU A 760 5.34 7.27 -9.93
CA LEU A 760 4.76 8.25 -8.98
C LEU A 760 5.59 8.46 -7.72
N MET A 761 6.26 7.41 -7.24
CA MET A 761 7.22 7.55 -6.16
C MET A 761 8.46 8.32 -6.58
N GLY A 762 8.90 8.17 -7.84
CA GLY A 762 9.97 8.97 -8.43
C GLY A 762 9.61 10.45 -8.49
N ASP A 763 8.44 10.78 -9.05
CA ASP A 763 7.96 12.16 -9.21
C ASP A 763 7.83 12.91 -7.87
N ASN A 764 7.32 12.25 -6.82
CA ASN A 764 7.23 12.86 -5.49
C ASN A 764 8.60 13.14 -4.86
N LEU A 765 9.58 12.26 -5.12
CA LEU A 765 10.95 12.44 -4.62
C LEU A 765 11.67 13.56 -5.36
N ASP A 766 11.47 13.67 -6.68
CA ASP A 766 12.00 14.77 -7.48
C ASP A 766 11.43 16.11 -7.02
N LEU A 767 10.11 16.22 -6.79
CA LEU A 767 9.49 17.44 -6.26
C LEU A 767 10.05 17.84 -4.88
N ALA A 768 10.17 16.87 -3.96
CA ALA A 768 10.71 17.11 -2.62
C ALA A 768 12.18 17.59 -2.65
N LYS A 769 12.97 17.12 -3.63
CA LYS A 769 14.35 17.57 -3.83
C LYS A 769 14.45 18.97 -4.42
N ILE A 770 13.55 19.32 -5.34
CA ILE A 770 13.48 20.66 -5.92
C ILE A 770 13.07 21.68 -4.84
N GLU A 771 12.05 21.40 -4.03
CA GLU A 771 11.61 22.27 -2.93
C GLU A 771 12.71 22.50 -1.88
N ALA A 772 13.56 21.49 -1.67
CA ALA A 772 14.69 21.58 -0.75
C ALA A 772 15.94 22.24 -1.35
N GLY A 773 15.93 22.60 -2.64
CA GLY A 773 17.08 23.20 -3.34
C GLY A 773 18.27 22.24 -3.53
N HIS A 774 18.03 20.92 -3.43
CA HIS A 774 19.05 19.87 -3.52
C HIS A 774 19.12 19.19 -4.90
N MET A 775 18.37 19.67 -5.90
CA MET A 775 18.45 19.16 -7.27
C MET A 775 19.62 19.80 -8.00
N GLN A 776 20.58 19.00 -8.45
CA GLN A 776 21.72 19.41 -9.28
C GLN A 776 21.49 18.94 -10.72
N LEU A 777 21.83 19.80 -11.68
CA LEU A 777 21.82 19.45 -13.10
C LEU A 777 23.17 18.84 -13.48
N ALA A 778 23.14 17.84 -14.34
CA ALA A 778 24.30 17.15 -14.88
C ALA A 778 24.44 17.46 -16.38
N PRO A 779 24.95 18.64 -16.77
CA PRO A 779 25.09 18.99 -18.17
C PRO A 779 26.19 18.14 -18.83
N GLN A 780 25.83 17.46 -19.90
CA GLN A 780 26.75 16.69 -20.75
C GLN A 780 26.55 17.06 -22.22
N THR A 781 27.52 16.68 -23.06
CA THR A 781 27.45 16.89 -24.51
C THR A 781 26.43 15.93 -25.13
N VAL A 782 25.38 16.46 -25.76
CA VAL A 782 24.29 15.68 -26.37
C VAL A 782 24.16 15.99 -27.86
N ALA A 783 24.19 14.96 -28.70
CA ALA A 783 23.81 15.06 -30.11
C ALA A 783 22.29 15.24 -30.23
N LEU A 784 21.84 16.46 -30.54
CA LEU A 784 20.44 16.83 -30.39
C LEU A 784 19.53 16.04 -31.34
N ARG A 785 19.94 15.84 -32.60
CA ARG A 785 19.17 15.06 -33.59
C ARG A 785 18.93 13.62 -33.13
N GLY A 786 20.00 12.91 -32.79
CA GLY A 786 19.92 11.50 -32.36
C GLY A 786 19.06 11.34 -31.09
N PHE A 787 19.19 12.28 -30.15
CA PHE A 787 18.38 12.26 -28.92
C PHE A 787 16.86 12.35 -29.19
N PHE A 788 16.43 13.22 -30.11
CA PHE A 788 15.00 13.35 -30.46
C PHE A 788 14.50 12.18 -31.32
N GLU A 789 15.34 11.63 -32.20
CA GLU A 789 15.02 10.42 -32.97
C GLU A 789 14.81 9.21 -32.05
N ASP A 790 15.66 9.03 -31.03
CA ASP A 790 15.51 7.98 -30.02
C ASP A 790 14.19 8.10 -29.25
N ILE A 791 13.82 9.32 -28.86
CA ILE A 791 12.55 9.59 -28.17
C ILE A 791 11.36 9.33 -29.09
N GLN A 792 11.43 9.74 -30.36
CA GLN A 792 10.37 9.47 -31.33
C GLN A 792 10.14 7.95 -31.47
N GLN A 793 11.21 7.17 -31.64
CA GLN A 793 11.13 5.71 -31.77
C GLN A 793 10.51 5.04 -30.54
N LEU A 794 10.74 5.57 -29.34
CA LEU A 794 10.17 5.05 -28.10
C LEU A 794 8.64 5.14 -28.08
N PHE A 795 8.09 6.23 -28.60
CA PHE A 795 6.65 6.49 -28.61
C PHE A 795 5.94 6.08 -29.91
N GLU A 796 6.68 5.73 -30.96
CA GLU A 796 6.15 5.35 -32.28
C GLU A 796 5.22 4.13 -32.20
N VAL A 797 5.57 3.12 -31.40
CA VAL A 797 4.74 1.91 -31.21
C VAL A 797 3.42 2.26 -30.54
N THR A 798 3.46 3.11 -29.51
CA THR A 798 2.28 3.58 -28.77
C THR A 798 1.36 4.42 -29.66
N ALA A 799 1.93 5.33 -30.46
CA ALA A 799 1.18 6.13 -31.42
C ALA A 799 0.53 5.27 -32.51
N ARG A 800 1.28 4.30 -33.07
CA ARG A 800 0.79 3.38 -34.10
C ARG A 800 -0.33 2.47 -33.59
N ASN A 801 -0.23 1.98 -32.36
CA ASN A 801 -1.29 1.18 -31.73
C ASN A 801 -2.59 1.98 -31.54
N LYS A 802 -2.50 3.31 -31.37
CA LYS A 802 -3.65 4.21 -31.30
C LYS A 802 -4.09 4.78 -32.66
N GLY A 803 -3.41 4.45 -33.76
CA GLY A 803 -3.70 4.99 -35.08
C GLY A 803 -3.35 6.47 -35.26
N LEU A 804 -2.42 7.01 -34.45
CA LEU A 804 -1.95 8.40 -34.52
C LEU A 804 -0.64 8.49 -35.31
N HIS A 805 -0.44 9.60 -36.03
CA HIS A 805 0.83 9.90 -36.68
C HIS A 805 1.75 10.70 -35.74
N LEU A 806 2.91 10.15 -35.40
CA LEU A 806 3.95 10.86 -34.65
C LEU A 806 5.04 11.35 -35.60
N THR A 807 5.20 12.66 -35.74
CA THR A 807 6.16 13.28 -36.67
C THR A 807 7.22 14.11 -35.92
N LEU A 808 8.46 14.02 -36.37
CA LEU A 808 9.58 14.85 -35.90
C LEU A 808 9.98 15.84 -37.00
N ALA A 809 9.86 17.12 -36.71
CA ALA A 809 10.29 18.23 -37.55
C ALA A 809 11.55 18.86 -36.94
N PHE A 810 12.71 18.57 -37.51
CA PHE A 810 14.00 19.01 -36.96
C PHE A 810 14.68 19.99 -37.91
N ASP A 811 14.92 21.22 -37.45
CA ASP A 811 15.61 22.25 -38.22
C ASP A 811 17.12 21.96 -38.36
N LYS A 812 17.69 22.20 -39.55
CA LYS A 812 19.12 22.01 -39.81
C LYS A 812 19.98 22.96 -38.97
N ALA A 813 19.47 24.14 -38.62
CA ALA A 813 20.21 25.09 -37.79
C ALA A 813 20.35 24.64 -36.32
N ALA A 814 19.49 23.72 -35.86
CA ALA A 814 19.53 23.12 -34.53
C ALA A 814 20.38 21.83 -34.47
N ASP A 815 20.97 21.43 -35.60
CA ASP A 815 21.77 20.20 -35.67
C ASP A 815 23.16 20.42 -35.09
N GLY A 816 23.56 19.59 -34.13
CA GLY A 816 24.82 19.70 -33.44
C GLY A 816 24.82 19.12 -32.04
N PHE A 817 25.93 19.34 -31.35
CA PHE A 817 26.13 18.92 -29.96
C PHE A 817 25.87 20.10 -29.02
N TYR A 818 25.17 19.86 -27.92
CA TYR A 818 24.81 20.90 -26.94
C TYR A 818 25.11 20.43 -25.51
N TRP A 819 25.52 21.35 -24.65
CA TRP A 819 25.61 21.11 -23.20
C TRP A 819 24.20 21.12 -22.60
N LEU A 820 23.69 19.92 -22.29
CA LEU A 820 22.34 19.69 -21.79
C LEU A 820 22.34 18.54 -20.77
N ASP A 821 21.39 18.52 -19.85
CA ASP A 821 21.11 17.34 -19.04
C ASP A 821 20.09 16.44 -19.79
N PRO A 822 20.54 15.34 -20.45
CA PRO A 822 19.66 14.51 -21.26
C PRO A 822 18.67 13.71 -20.43
N LEU A 823 18.97 13.43 -19.16
CA LEU A 823 18.07 12.69 -18.29
C LEU A 823 16.86 13.57 -17.94
N ARG A 824 17.11 14.81 -17.52
CA ARG A 824 16.05 15.76 -17.18
C ARG A 824 15.28 16.23 -18.41
N LEU A 825 15.96 16.48 -19.52
CA LEU A 825 15.27 16.83 -20.78
C LEU A 825 14.40 15.67 -21.28
N ARG A 826 14.87 14.42 -21.17
CA ARG A 826 14.08 13.23 -21.54
C ARG A 826 12.85 13.08 -20.64
N GLN A 827 12.98 13.36 -19.34
CA GLN A 827 11.86 13.36 -18.40
C GLN A 827 10.79 14.39 -18.79
N VAL A 828 11.21 15.61 -19.13
CA VAL A 828 10.29 16.66 -19.62
C VAL A 828 9.57 16.19 -20.89
N LEU A 829 10.30 15.69 -21.88
CA LEU A 829 9.72 15.26 -23.16
C LEU A 829 8.81 14.04 -23.02
N HIS A 830 9.16 13.08 -22.17
CA HIS A 830 8.33 11.92 -21.88
C HIS A 830 6.97 12.34 -21.30
N ASN A 831 6.97 13.27 -20.34
CA ASN A 831 5.74 13.80 -19.76
C ASN A 831 4.87 14.56 -20.77
N LEU A 832 5.48 15.36 -21.65
CA LEU A 832 4.75 16.10 -22.68
C LEU A 832 4.18 15.18 -23.77
N LEU A 833 4.98 14.24 -24.29
CA LEU A 833 4.57 13.30 -25.34
C LEU A 833 3.54 12.28 -24.85
N SER A 834 3.72 11.76 -23.64
CA SER A 834 2.74 10.86 -23.04
C SER A 834 1.39 11.56 -22.86
N ASN A 835 1.38 12.84 -22.46
CA ASN A 835 0.14 13.61 -22.36
C ASN A 835 -0.48 13.88 -23.74
N ALA A 836 0.31 14.31 -24.74
CA ALA A 836 -0.16 14.51 -26.10
C ALA A 836 -0.84 13.24 -26.67
N LEU A 837 -0.14 12.10 -26.63
CA LEU A 837 -0.68 10.82 -27.11
C LEU A 837 -1.85 10.27 -26.26
N LYS A 838 -1.97 10.71 -25.00
CA LYS A 838 -3.06 10.33 -24.12
C LYS A 838 -4.35 11.07 -24.47
N PHE A 839 -4.27 12.37 -24.76
CA PHE A 839 -5.42 13.25 -24.98
C PHE A 839 -5.80 13.47 -26.46
N THR A 840 -5.01 12.93 -27.40
CA THR A 840 -5.39 12.84 -28.82
C THR A 840 -6.03 11.48 -29.13
N GLN A 841 -7.27 11.49 -29.62
CA GLN A 841 -7.99 10.25 -30.01
C GLN A 841 -7.78 9.90 -31.49
N ALA A 842 -7.67 10.90 -32.36
CA ALA A 842 -7.40 10.76 -33.80
C ALA A 842 -6.64 12.00 -34.29
N GLY A 843 -5.74 11.83 -35.26
CA GLY A 843 -4.94 12.92 -35.83
C GLY A 843 -3.44 12.69 -35.67
N GLU A 844 -2.68 13.77 -35.40
CA GLU A 844 -1.22 13.71 -35.33
C GLU A 844 -0.67 14.39 -34.07
N VAL A 845 0.49 13.92 -33.65
CA VAL A 845 1.35 14.56 -32.65
C VAL A 845 2.65 14.92 -33.36
N ARG A 846 3.05 16.18 -33.25
CA ARG A 846 4.25 16.71 -33.90
C ARG A 846 5.22 17.23 -32.84
N VAL A 847 6.47 16.81 -32.97
CA VAL A 847 7.60 17.37 -32.22
C VAL A 847 8.38 18.27 -33.16
N SER A 848 8.58 19.54 -32.82
CA SER A 848 9.47 20.42 -33.58
C SER A 848 10.65 20.89 -32.74
N VAL A 849 11.81 20.97 -33.38
CA VAL A 849 13.05 21.47 -32.78
C VAL A 849 13.62 22.52 -33.72
N GLU A 850 13.66 23.76 -33.26
CA GLU A 850 14.08 24.93 -34.03
C GLU A 850 15.10 25.74 -33.26
N ARG A 851 16.08 26.32 -33.97
CA ARG A 851 17.01 27.30 -33.40
C ARG A 851 16.59 28.68 -33.86
N GLN A 852 16.35 29.58 -32.91
CA GLN A 852 15.95 30.95 -33.17
C GLN A 852 16.86 31.90 -32.41
N ALA A 853 17.19 33.06 -32.99
CA ALA A 853 17.90 34.11 -32.23
C ALA A 853 16.89 34.89 -31.39
N ASP A 854 17.18 35.10 -30.10
CA ASP A 854 16.41 35.98 -29.24
C ASP A 854 16.63 37.47 -29.60
N GLU A 855 15.78 38.37 -29.12
CA GLU A 855 15.84 39.83 -29.37
C GLU A 855 17.20 40.46 -28.99
N HIS A 856 17.96 39.79 -28.11
CA HIS A 856 19.30 40.19 -27.65
C HIS A 856 20.46 39.49 -28.39
N GLY A 857 20.17 38.68 -29.40
CA GLY A 857 21.17 37.97 -30.21
C GLY A 857 21.72 36.68 -29.59
N ALA A 858 21.14 36.19 -28.50
CA ALA A 858 21.47 34.88 -27.92
C ALA A 858 20.76 33.76 -28.69
N ASP A 859 21.46 32.65 -28.93
CA ASP A 859 20.89 31.46 -29.56
C ASP A 859 19.90 30.78 -28.60
N ARG A 860 18.64 30.71 -29.01
CA ARG A 860 17.55 30.06 -28.29
C ARG A 860 17.14 28.79 -29.01
N LEU A 861 17.07 27.69 -28.28
CA LEU A 861 16.53 26.43 -28.76
C LEU A 861 15.04 26.34 -28.37
N CYS A 862 14.17 26.31 -29.38
CA CYS A 862 12.73 26.17 -29.24
C CYS A 862 12.33 24.72 -29.54
N ILE A 863 11.85 24.02 -28.52
CA ILE A 863 11.34 22.64 -28.66
C ILE A 863 9.83 22.68 -28.44
N SER A 864 9.03 22.27 -29.42
CA SER A 864 7.58 22.24 -29.28
C SER A 864 7.00 20.84 -29.43
N VAL A 865 6.01 20.52 -28.60
CA VAL A 865 5.18 19.31 -28.72
C VAL A 865 3.75 19.78 -28.97
N ALA A 866 3.24 19.50 -30.17
CA ALA A 866 1.91 19.89 -30.62
C ALA A 866 1.04 18.66 -30.88
N ASP A 867 -0.20 18.69 -30.40
CA ASP A 867 -1.19 17.63 -30.59
C ASP A 867 -2.51 18.20 -31.12
N THR A 868 -3.28 17.38 -31.85
CA THR A 868 -4.60 17.74 -32.41
C THR A 868 -5.76 17.25 -31.55
N GLY A 869 -5.55 17.09 -30.24
CA GLY A 869 -6.52 16.55 -29.28
C GLY A 869 -7.59 17.54 -28.82
N SER A 870 -8.20 17.26 -27.67
CA SER A 870 -9.37 18.00 -27.17
C SER A 870 -9.10 19.46 -26.77
N GLY A 871 -7.83 19.87 -26.65
CA GLY A 871 -7.44 21.19 -26.15
C GLY A 871 -7.85 21.45 -24.68
N ILE A 872 -7.43 22.60 -24.14
CA ILE A 872 -7.56 22.98 -22.73
C ILE A 872 -8.25 24.35 -22.64
N SER A 873 -9.26 24.51 -21.77
CA SER A 873 -9.96 25.79 -21.59
C SER A 873 -9.09 26.84 -20.87
N PRO A 874 -9.28 28.16 -21.14
CA PRO A 874 -8.47 29.22 -20.54
C PRO A 874 -8.45 29.22 -19.00
N GLU A 875 -9.58 28.88 -18.37
CA GLU A 875 -9.71 28.75 -16.91
C GLU A 875 -8.81 27.64 -16.33
N LYS A 876 -8.63 26.54 -17.08
CA LYS A 876 -7.81 25.40 -16.68
C LYS A 876 -6.32 25.62 -16.97
N GLN A 877 -5.98 26.43 -17.96
CA GLN A 877 -4.58 26.74 -18.29
C GLN A 877 -3.85 27.47 -17.15
N ALA A 878 -4.56 28.31 -16.37
CA ALA A 878 -3.97 29.10 -15.30
C ALA A 878 -3.47 28.28 -14.09
N SER A 879 -4.01 27.07 -13.88
CA SER A 879 -3.72 26.21 -12.72
C SER A 879 -3.05 24.88 -13.11
N LEU A 880 -2.74 24.67 -14.39
CA LEU A 880 -2.24 23.41 -14.93
C LEU A 880 -0.81 23.06 -14.46
N PHE A 881 -0.02 24.08 -14.11
CA PHE A 881 1.36 23.93 -13.66
C PHE A 881 1.50 23.91 -12.13
N ASP A 882 0.39 24.03 -11.39
CA ASP A 882 0.40 23.92 -9.94
C ASP A 882 0.41 22.43 -9.52
N PRO A 883 1.14 22.05 -8.46
CA PRO A 883 1.23 20.66 -8.03
C PRO A 883 -0.13 20.06 -7.66
N PHE A 884 -0.36 18.80 -8.04
CA PHE A 884 -1.55 17.99 -7.71
C PHE A 884 -2.88 18.43 -8.35
N ILE A 885 -2.86 19.36 -9.31
CA ILE A 885 -4.09 19.80 -10.00
C ILE A 885 -4.36 18.91 -11.22
N GLN A 886 -5.48 18.18 -11.20
CA GLN A 886 -5.96 17.35 -12.31
C GLN A 886 -7.24 17.96 -12.91
N ALA A 887 -7.23 18.18 -14.22
CA ALA A 887 -8.34 18.82 -14.92
C ALA A 887 -9.48 17.83 -15.26
N HIS A 888 -10.33 17.40 -14.30
CA HIS A 888 -11.44 16.49 -14.63
C HIS A 888 -12.81 17.18 -14.81
N LEU A 889 -13.41 16.95 -15.99
CA LEU A 889 -14.79 16.50 -16.19
C LEU A 889 -14.98 16.12 -17.68
N GLN A 890 -15.47 14.89 -17.91
CA GLN A 890 -15.82 14.21 -19.19
C GLN A 890 -14.71 13.51 -20.00
N THR A 891 -14.11 12.46 -19.44
CA THR A 891 -13.62 11.27 -20.19
C THR A 891 -13.60 10.07 -19.24
N THR A 892 -13.70 8.85 -19.78
CA THR A 892 -13.86 7.55 -19.10
C THR A 892 -12.86 7.31 -17.94
N PRO A 893 -13.19 6.43 -16.96
CA PRO A 893 -12.40 6.19 -15.73
C PRO A 893 -10.97 5.67 -15.93
N GLU A 894 -10.57 5.34 -17.16
CA GLU A 894 -9.31 4.66 -17.48
C GLU A 894 -8.12 5.61 -17.72
N GLN A 895 -8.28 6.94 -17.59
CA GLN A 895 -7.28 7.91 -18.06
C GLN A 895 -6.93 9.06 -17.10
N GLY A 896 -7.04 8.89 -15.78
CA GLY A 896 -6.52 9.86 -14.80
C GLY A 896 -4.98 9.79 -14.67
N GLY A 897 -4.26 10.91 -14.60
CA GLY A 897 -2.81 10.96 -14.30
C GLY A 897 -2.58 11.91 -13.11
N THR A 898 -1.47 11.82 -12.39
CA THR A 898 -1.34 12.39 -11.03
C THR A 898 -1.36 13.91 -10.88
N GLY A 899 -1.24 14.68 -11.96
CA GLY A 899 -1.20 16.14 -11.91
C GLY A 899 0.15 16.71 -11.42
N LEU A 900 1.18 15.86 -11.28
CA LEU A 900 2.53 16.27 -10.88
C LEU A 900 3.45 16.54 -12.09
N GLY A 901 3.29 15.77 -13.17
CA GLY A 901 4.23 15.79 -14.30
C GLY A 901 4.47 17.16 -14.94
N LEU A 902 3.42 17.98 -15.11
CA LEU A 902 3.57 19.32 -15.71
C LEU A 902 4.22 20.33 -14.75
N SER A 903 3.92 20.24 -13.45
CA SER A 903 4.58 21.07 -12.43
C SER A 903 6.08 20.77 -12.33
N ILE A 904 6.47 19.49 -12.44
CA ILE A 904 7.87 19.05 -12.50
C ILE A 904 8.53 19.54 -13.79
N CYS A 905 7.86 19.44 -14.94
CA CYS A 905 8.39 19.96 -16.20
C CYS A 905 8.74 21.45 -16.10
N LYS A 906 7.85 22.26 -15.50
CA LYS A 906 8.11 23.70 -15.32
C LYS A 906 9.34 23.95 -14.45
N GLN A 907 9.43 23.28 -13.29
CA GLN A 907 10.56 23.45 -12.37
C GLN A 907 11.89 22.99 -12.99
N LEU A 908 11.92 21.86 -13.71
CA LEU A 908 13.13 21.37 -14.39
C LEU A 908 13.59 22.34 -15.49
N VAL A 909 12.65 22.87 -16.27
CA VAL A 909 12.97 23.84 -17.34
C VAL A 909 13.49 25.15 -16.75
N GLU A 910 12.90 25.64 -15.64
CA GLU A 910 13.40 26.81 -14.91
C GLU A 910 14.80 26.57 -14.32
N LEU A 911 15.07 25.37 -13.77
CA LEU A 911 16.41 24.99 -13.31
C LEU A 911 17.44 24.97 -14.45
N MET A 912 17.05 24.51 -15.64
CA MET A 912 17.88 24.54 -16.85
C MET A 912 18.06 25.96 -17.45
N GLY A 913 17.55 27.00 -16.78
CA GLY A 913 17.64 28.38 -17.24
C GLY A 913 16.70 28.73 -18.39
N GLY A 914 15.68 27.90 -18.63
CA GLY A 914 14.72 28.04 -19.72
C GLY A 914 13.33 28.49 -19.30
N ARG A 915 12.39 28.51 -20.24
CA ARG A 915 10.97 28.83 -20.03
C ARG A 915 10.06 27.82 -20.71
N ILE A 916 8.89 27.58 -20.12
CA ILE A 916 7.84 26.72 -20.70
C ILE A 916 6.60 27.57 -21.00
N LEU A 917 6.05 27.40 -22.21
CA LEU A 917 4.91 28.14 -22.73
C LEU A 917 3.83 27.14 -23.16
N LEU A 918 2.57 27.45 -22.86
CA LEU A 918 1.42 26.63 -23.22
C LEU A 918 0.47 27.45 -24.10
N GLN A 919 0.13 26.92 -25.27
CA GLN A 919 -0.89 27.45 -26.15
C GLN A 919 -1.91 26.34 -26.42
N SER A 920 -3.17 26.56 -26.06
CA SER A 920 -4.21 25.55 -26.24
C SER A 920 -5.55 26.20 -26.51
N GLN A 921 -6.33 25.58 -27.41
CA GLN A 921 -7.71 25.98 -27.69
C GLN A 921 -8.62 24.74 -27.65
N PRO A 922 -9.75 24.79 -26.92
CA PRO A 922 -10.69 23.67 -26.87
C PRO A 922 -11.13 23.22 -28.27
N GLY A 923 -10.98 21.92 -28.56
CA GLY A 923 -11.34 21.27 -29.82
C GLY A 923 -10.33 21.41 -30.96
N VAL A 924 -9.23 22.16 -30.78
CA VAL A 924 -8.19 22.36 -31.80
C VAL A 924 -6.91 21.59 -31.47
N GLY A 925 -6.55 21.53 -30.18
CA GLY A 925 -5.33 20.86 -29.72
C GLY A 925 -4.52 21.66 -28.71
N THR A 926 -3.38 21.12 -28.30
CA THR A 926 -2.46 21.77 -27.36
C THR A 926 -1.05 21.81 -27.95
N THR A 927 -0.36 22.93 -27.73
CA THR A 927 1.06 23.11 -28.07
C THR A 927 1.81 23.56 -26.83
N VAL A 928 2.78 22.78 -26.41
CA VAL A 928 3.71 23.13 -25.34
C VAL A 928 5.06 23.45 -25.95
N THR A 929 5.58 24.64 -25.69
CA THR A 929 6.88 25.10 -26.20
C THR A 929 7.86 25.29 -25.05
N LEU A 930 9.05 24.73 -25.20
CA LEU A 930 10.20 24.87 -24.30
C LEU A 930 11.22 25.80 -24.96
N GLU A 931 11.62 26.84 -24.24
CA GLU A 931 12.67 27.77 -24.65
C GLU A 931 13.90 27.51 -23.78
N LEU A 932 14.97 26.99 -24.36
CA LEU A 932 16.24 26.73 -23.67
C LEU A 932 17.36 27.57 -24.27
N TYR A 933 18.39 27.88 -23.47
CA TYR A 933 19.57 28.62 -23.90
C TYR A 933 20.86 27.78 -23.73
N PRO A 934 20.97 26.59 -24.36
CA PRO A 934 22.14 25.74 -24.20
C PRO A 934 23.33 26.23 -25.04
N GLU A 935 24.53 26.03 -24.51
CA GLU A 935 25.76 26.28 -25.25
C GLU A 935 26.02 25.14 -26.26
N GLN A 936 26.27 25.49 -27.53
CA GLN A 936 26.63 24.54 -28.58
C GLN A 936 28.11 24.15 -28.48
N VAL A 937 28.40 22.84 -28.54
CA VAL A 937 29.75 22.29 -28.59
C VAL A 937 30.24 22.27 -30.04
N VAL A 938 31.43 22.83 -30.28
CA VAL A 938 31.99 23.05 -31.63
C VAL A 938 33.00 21.96 -32.04
N GLU A 939 33.14 20.88 -31.26
CA GLU A 939 34.09 19.79 -31.58
C GLU A 939 33.43 18.55 -32.19
N ASP A 940 34.14 17.98 -33.17
CA ASP A 940 33.69 16.99 -34.14
C ASP A 940 33.79 15.57 -33.55
N PHE A 941 32.76 15.13 -32.82
CA PHE A 941 32.69 13.76 -32.31
C PHE A 941 32.17 12.81 -33.38
N SER A 942 33.07 11.94 -33.87
CA SER A 942 32.77 10.86 -34.79
C SER A 942 31.77 9.86 -34.18
N GLN A 943 30.80 9.45 -35.01
CA GLN A 943 29.63 8.62 -34.69
C GLN A 943 29.99 7.29 -34.00
N SER A 944 29.28 6.95 -32.92
CA SER A 944 29.22 5.58 -32.41
C SER A 944 28.21 4.74 -33.22
N PRO A 945 28.50 3.44 -33.48
CA PRO A 945 27.66 2.61 -34.33
C PRO A 945 26.30 2.31 -33.69
N GLN A 946 25.24 2.41 -34.49
CA GLN A 946 23.88 2.01 -34.13
C GLN A 946 23.84 0.51 -33.76
N VAL A 947 23.41 0.21 -32.54
CA VAL A 947 23.24 -1.16 -32.05
C VAL A 947 21.90 -1.72 -32.51
N THR A 948 21.95 -2.79 -33.29
CA THR A 948 20.81 -3.59 -33.75
C THR A 948 20.01 -4.14 -32.56
N ARG A 949 18.66 -4.04 -32.61
CA ARG A 949 17.72 -4.45 -31.54
C ARG A 949 17.50 -5.97 -31.41
N GLU A 950 18.50 -6.80 -31.67
CA GLU A 950 18.40 -8.26 -31.42
C GLU A 950 19.20 -8.63 -30.17
N ARG A 951 18.59 -9.41 -29.25
CA ARG A 951 19.25 -9.88 -28.02
C ARG A 951 20.44 -10.76 -28.43
N PRO A 952 21.69 -10.41 -28.09
CA PRO A 952 22.85 -11.22 -28.45
C PRO A 952 22.76 -12.60 -27.79
N GLN A 953 22.95 -13.69 -28.54
CA GLN A 953 23.10 -15.02 -27.94
C GLN A 953 24.48 -15.10 -27.29
N SER A 954 24.51 -15.28 -25.98
CA SER A 954 25.70 -15.25 -25.13
C SER A 954 26.14 -16.64 -24.68
N ARG A 955 27.44 -16.81 -24.45
CA ARG A 955 27.99 -18.00 -23.76
C ARG A 955 27.48 -18.06 -22.31
N ARG A 956 27.22 -19.27 -21.81
CA ARG A 956 26.84 -19.52 -20.41
C ARG A 956 27.97 -19.09 -19.47
N MET A 957 27.66 -18.23 -18.49
CA MET A 957 28.62 -17.66 -17.52
C MET A 957 28.30 -18.17 -16.11
N SER A 958 29.31 -18.23 -15.24
CA SER A 958 29.19 -18.39 -13.80
C SER A 958 29.21 -17.00 -13.14
N VAL A 959 28.02 -16.51 -12.76
CA VAL A 959 27.84 -15.17 -12.19
C VAL A 959 27.65 -15.26 -10.68
N LEU A 960 28.44 -14.50 -9.92
CA LEU A 960 28.27 -14.33 -8.48
C LEU A 960 27.36 -13.11 -8.23
N VAL A 961 26.21 -13.32 -7.61
CA VAL A 961 25.24 -12.26 -7.26
C VAL A 961 25.26 -12.03 -5.76
N VAL A 962 25.47 -10.79 -5.33
CA VAL A 962 25.54 -10.40 -3.92
C VAL A 962 24.53 -9.29 -3.65
N ASP A 963 23.53 -9.58 -2.82
CA ASP A 963 22.50 -8.59 -2.44
C ASP A 963 21.90 -9.05 -1.09
N ASP A 964 21.84 -8.13 -0.12
CA ASP A 964 21.34 -8.38 1.23
C ASP A 964 19.82 -8.56 1.24
N VAL A 965 19.12 -7.97 0.28
CA VAL A 965 17.68 -8.09 0.11
C VAL A 965 17.34 -9.35 -0.68
N ARG A 966 16.72 -10.32 0.01
CA ARG A 966 16.28 -11.61 -0.56
C ARG A 966 15.48 -11.47 -1.87
N ALA A 967 14.60 -10.47 -1.96
CA ALA A 967 13.75 -10.25 -3.13
C ALA A 967 14.56 -9.85 -4.38
N ASN A 968 15.48 -8.89 -4.24
CA ASN A 968 16.37 -8.44 -5.33
C ASN A 968 17.27 -9.60 -5.79
N ARG A 969 17.88 -10.30 -4.83
CA ARG A 969 18.72 -11.47 -5.09
C ARG A 969 17.98 -12.55 -5.89
N MET A 970 16.74 -12.85 -5.51
CA MET A 970 15.91 -13.84 -6.18
C MET A 970 15.59 -13.43 -7.63
N VAL A 971 15.20 -12.18 -7.85
CA VAL A 971 14.82 -11.68 -9.18
C VAL A 971 16.02 -11.63 -10.13
N LEU A 972 17.15 -11.06 -9.69
CA LEU A 972 18.38 -11.04 -10.50
C LEU A 972 18.85 -12.46 -10.84
N SER A 973 18.76 -13.39 -9.86
CA SER A 973 19.11 -14.79 -10.10
C SER A 973 18.20 -15.43 -11.16
N GLN A 974 16.88 -15.21 -11.07
CA GLN A 974 15.93 -15.76 -12.03
C GLN A 974 16.11 -15.14 -13.43
N GLN A 975 16.38 -13.84 -13.52
CA GLN A 975 16.65 -13.16 -14.80
C GLN A 975 17.94 -13.69 -15.46
N LEU A 976 19.02 -13.84 -14.70
CA LEU A 976 20.29 -14.40 -15.21
C LEU A 976 20.14 -15.88 -15.61
N MET A 977 19.41 -16.68 -14.83
CA MET A 977 19.11 -18.08 -15.19
C MET A 977 18.23 -18.17 -16.43
N PHE A 978 17.26 -17.26 -16.60
CA PHE A 978 16.44 -17.17 -17.81
C PHE A 978 17.27 -16.81 -19.04
N LEU A 979 18.29 -15.96 -18.90
CA LEU A 979 19.27 -15.66 -19.95
C LEU A 979 20.27 -16.79 -20.20
N GLY A 980 20.19 -17.91 -19.47
CA GLY A 980 21.01 -19.11 -19.69
C GLY A 980 22.30 -19.18 -18.85
N HIS A 981 22.53 -18.24 -17.92
CA HIS A 981 23.72 -18.22 -17.08
C HIS A 981 23.56 -19.05 -15.79
N LYS A 982 24.67 -19.52 -15.23
CA LYS A 982 24.73 -20.17 -13.91
C LYS A 982 24.93 -19.09 -12.85
N VAL A 983 24.13 -19.11 -11.80
CA VAL A 983 24.16 -18.08 -10.76
C VAL A 983 24.47 -18.68 -9.40
N VAL A 984 25.42 -18.08 -8.68
CA VAL A 984 25.64 -18.32 -7.25
C VAL A 984 25.24 -17.05 -6.51
N ALA A 985 24.24 -17.14 -5.65
CA ALA A 985 23.65 -15.98 -4.99
C ALA A 985 23.94 -15.99 -3.49
N LEU A 986 24.49 -14.90 -2.95
CA LEU A 986 24.88 -14.73 -1.55
C LEU A 986 24.26 -13.46 -0.95
N ASP A 987 24.15 -13.44 0.38
CA ASP A 987 23.47 -12.38 1.14
C ASP A 987 24.42 -11.36 1.80
N SER A 988 25.73 -11.57 1.68
CA SER A 988 26.75 -10.74 2.33
C SER A 988 28.02 -10.67 1.50
N ALA A 989 28.67 -9.51 1.50
CA ALA A 989 29.94 -9.29 0.80
C ALA A 989 31.08 -10.13 1.38
N GLU A 990 31.07 -10.40 2.68
CA GLU A 990 32.09 -11.21 3.35
C GLU A 990 32.03 -12.67 2.86
N ALA A 991 30.82 -13.23 2.73
CA ALA A 991 30.62 -14.55 2.16
C ALA A 991 30.99 -14.59 0.67
N ALA A 992 30.69 -13.51 -0.06
CA ALA A 992 31.05 -13.38 -1.47
C ALA A 992 32.56 -13.34 -1.69
N LEU A 993 33.30 -12.56 -0.90
CA LEU A 993 34.75 -12.49 -0.97
C LEU A 993 35.40 -13.85 -0.67
N ALA A 994 34.94 -14.53 0.40
CA ALA A 994 35.43 -15.86 0.75
C ALA A 994 35.16 -16.90 -0.35
N ARG A 995 34.00 -16.81 -1.01
CA ARG A 995 33.62 -17.70 -2.10
C ARG A 995 34.41 -17.42 -3.38
N TRP A 996 34.55 -16.16 -3.76
CA TRP A 996 35.31 -15.72 -4.95
C TRP A 996 36.81 -16.07 -4.85
N GLN A 997 37.37 -16.11 -3.63
CA GLN A 997 38.74 -16.57 -3.44
C GLN A 997 38.93 -18.07 -3.72
N GLY A 998 37.90 -18.89 -3.47
CA GLY A 998 37.96 -20.35 -3.58
C GLY A 998 37.41 -20.93 -4.90
N GLU A 999 36.62 -20.16 -5.64
CA GLU A 999 35.97 -20.58 -6.89
C GLU A 999 36.12 -19.50 -7.98
N ALA A 1000 36.27 -19.91 -9.25
CA ALA A 1000 36.34 -18.97 -10.37
C ALA A 1000 34.93 -18.53 -10.83
N PHE A 1001 34.75 -17.22 -11.00
CA PHE A 1001 33.53 -16.60 -11.53
C PHE A 1001 33.88 -15.74 -12.75
N ASP A 1002 32.99 -15.74 -13.74
CA ASP A 1002 33.17 -14.94 -14.97
C ASP A 1002 32.72 -13.49 -14.77
N LEU A 1003 31.87 -13.25 -13.77
CA LEU A 1003 31.28 -11.94 -13.46
C LEU A 1003 30.83 -11.89 -11.99
N VAL A 1004 31.06 -10.76 -11.31
CA VAL A 1004 30.45 -10.47 -10.01
C VAL A 1004 29.48 -9.31 -10.15
N MET A 1005 28.25 -9.50 -9.71
CA MET A 1005 27.24 -8.46 -9.57
C MET A 1005 26.96 -8.25 -8.08
N THR A 1006 27.13 -7.02 -7.59
CA THR A 1006 26.96 -6.71 -6.16
C THR A 1006 26.06 -5.49 -5.97
N ASP A 1007 25.20 -5.51 -4.96
CA ASP A 1007 24.57 -4.28 -4.48
C ASP A 1007 25.67 -3.33 -3.96
N CYS A 1008 25.59 -2.06 -4.35
CA CYS A 1008 26.52 -1.03 -3.91
C CYS A 1008 26.39 -0.78 -2.40
N HIS A 1009 25.18 -0.89 -1.85
CA HIS A 1009 24.89 -0.60 -0.45
C HIS A 1009 24.43 -1.86 0.28
N MET A 1010 25.28 -2.40 1.16
CA MET A 1010 24.99 -3.57 1.99
C MET A 1010 25.48 -3.33 3.43
N PRO A 1011 24.82 -3.90 4.45
CA PRO A 1011 25.25 -3.80 5.84
C PRO A 1011 26.55 -4.57 6.08
N GLY A 1012 27.45 -4.02 6.90
CA GLY A 1012 28.78 -4.59 7.12
C GLY A 1012 29.75 -4.14 6.04
N MET A 1013 30.23 -5.07 5.22
CA MET A 1013 31.03 -4.77 4.04
C MET A 1013 30.14 -4.36 2.85
N SER A 1014 30.32 -3.12 2.37
CA SER A 1014 29.60 -2.60 1.20
C SER A 1014 30.09 -3.19 -0.11
N GLY A 1015 29.30 -3.09 -1.18
CA GLY A 1015 29.70 -3.51 -2.52
C GLY A 1015 30.96 -2.81 -3.02
N TYR A 1016 31.13 -1.52 -2.68
CA TYR A 1016 32.36 -0.76 -2.96
C TYR A 1016 33.58 -1.40 -2.30
N GLN A 1017 33.48 -1.72 -1.00
CA GLN A 1017 34.56 -2.37 -0.27
C GLN A 1017 34.84 -3.78 -0.79
N LEU A 1018 33.81 -4.51 -1.24
CA LEU A 1018 33.97 -5.81 -1.88
C LEU A 1018 34.79 -5.69 -3.16
N SER A 1019 34.46 -4.71 -4.02
CA SER A 1019 35.20 -4.46 -5.25
C SER A 1019 36.65 -4.06 -4.98
N GLU A 1020 36.89 -3.15 -4.04
CA GLU A 1020 38.25 -2.76 -3.64
C GLU A 1020 39.06 -3.97 -3.14
N ALA A 1021 38.45 -4.84 -2.32
CA ALA A 1021 39.09 -6.04 -1.81
C ALA A 1021 39.44 -7.04 -2.93
N ILE A 1022 38.52 -7.25 -3.88
CA ILE A 1022 38.76 -8.10 -5.05
C ILE A 1022 39.93 -7.56 -5.88
N ARG A 1023 39.91 -6.26 -6.22
CA ARG A 1023 40.98 -5.61 -7.00
C ARG A 1023 42.34 -5.69 -6.31
N GLN A 1024 42.40 -5.53 -4.99
CA GLN A 1024 43.64 -5.67 -4.21
C GLN A 1024 44.20 -7.10 -4.26
N ILE A 1025 43.34 -8.12 -4.21
CA ILE A 1025 43.77 -9.52 -4.30
C ILE A 1025 44.22 -9.86 -5.71
N GLU A 1026 43.49 -9.42 -6.74
CA GLU A 1026 43.89 -9.58 -8.14
C GLU A 1026 45.29 -9.01 -8.38
N ALA A 1027 45.54 -7.77 -7.92
CA ALA A 1027 46.84 -7.13 -8.02
C ALA A 1027 47.95 -7.84 -7.23
N ARG A 1028 47.63 -8.39 -6.06
CA ARG A 1028 48.60 -9.09 -5.19
C ARG A 1028 48.97 -10.47 -5.73
N GLU A 1029 48.02 -11.19 -6.30
CA GLU A 1029 48.19 -12.57 -6.78
C GLU A 1029 48.46 -12.65 -8.28
N GLY A 1030 48.38 -11.52 -9.01
CA GLY A 1030 48.57 -11.46 -10.45
C GLY A 1030 47.46 -12.16 -11.23
N ARG A 1031 46.22 -12.12 -10.73
CA ARG A 1031 45.04 -12.67 -11.42
C ARG A 1031 44.56 -11.68 -12.48
N ASP A 1032 43.92 -12.19 -13.52
CA ASP A 1032 43.20 -11.36 -14.48
C ASP A 1032 42.03 -10.64 -13.80
N ALA A 1033 41.74 -9.43 -14.26
CA ALA A 1033 40.68 -8.60 -13.73
C ALA A 1033 39.31 -9.22 -14.02
N CYS A 1034 38.62 -9.68 -12.97
CA CYS A 1034 37.24 -10.13 -13.05
C CYS A 1034 36.33 -8.92 -13.32
N PRO A 1035 35.35 -9.03 -14.25
CA PRO A 1035 34.31 -8.03 -14.40
C PRO A 1035 33.50 -7.86 -13.09
N LEU A 1036 33.37 -6.63 -12.62
CA LEU A 1036 32.65 -6.24 -11.40
C LEU A 1036 31.56 -5.23 -11.73
N ILE A 1037 30.31 -5.56 -11.41
CA ILE A 1037 29.15 -4.72 -11.71
C ILE A 1037 28.44 -4.32 -10.43
N GLY A 1038 28.35 -3.01 -10.22
CA GLY A 1038 27.57 -2.43 -9.14
C GLY A 1038 26.09 -2.38 -9.52
N CYS A 1039 25.21 -2.76 -8.61
CA CYS A 1039 23.77 -2.53 -8.70
C CYS A 1039 23.37 -1.51 -7.65
N THR A 1040 22.65 -0.46 -8.03
CA THR A 1040 22.22 0.61 -7.12
C THR A 1040 20.74 0.95 -7.32
N ALA A 1041 20.09 1.48 -6.28
CA ALA A 1041 18.70 1.95 -6.34
C ALA A 1041 18.55 3.41 -6.83
N ASN A 1042 19.66 4.14 -7.02
CA ASN A 1042 19.69 5.53 -7.49
C ASN A 1042 20.60 5.70 -8.73
N ALA A 1043 20.41 6.78 -9.50
CA ALA A 1043 21.13 7.02 -10.76
C ALA A 1043 22.01 8.28 -10.72
N PHE A 1044 22.49 8.70 -9.54
CA PHE A 1044 23.25 9.96 -9.41
C PHE A 1044 24.71 9.79 -9.87
N GLU A 1045 25.29 10.85 -10.47
CA GLU A 1045 26.70 10.88 -10.90
C GLU A 1045 27.68 10.56 -9.77
N ASP A 1046 27.36 10.94 -8.52
CA ASP A 1046 28.15 10.60 -7.33
C ASP A 1046 28.33 9.08 -7.15
N GLU A 1047 27.32 8.28 -7.50
CA GLU A 1047 27.42 6.81 -7.38
C GLU A 1047 28.26 6.22 -8.50
N GLN A 1048 28.18 6.76 -9.71
CA GLN A 1048 29.03 6.33 -10.83
C GLN A 1048 30.51 6.60 -10.53
N GLN A 1049 30.84 7.81 -10.09
CA GLN A 1049 32.22 8.15 -9.70
C GLN A 1049 32.75 7.26 -8.56
N ARG A 1050 31.91 6.95 -7.58
CA ARG A 1050 32.29 6.05 -6.47
C ARG A 1050 32.48 4.60 -6.93
N CYS A 1051 31.69 4.13 -7.90
CA CYS A 1051 31.87 2.79 -8.48
C CYS A 1051 33.19 2.69 -9.25
N GLU A 1052 33.50 3.70 -10.07
CA GLU A 1052 34.76 3.78 -10.81
C GLU A 1052 35.98 3.82 -9.86
N GLN A 1053 35.92 4.63 -8.79
CA GLN A 1053 36.98 4.70 -7.78
C GLN A 1053 37.18 3.39 -7.01
N ALA A 1054 36.10 2.64 -6.76
CA ALA A 1054 36.16 1.32 -6.14
C ALA A 1054 36.63 0.20 -7.09
N GLY A 1055 36.85 0.52 -8.37
CA GLY A 1055 37.33 -0.41 -9.39
C GLY A 1055 36.24 -1.29 -10.00
N MET A 1056 34.97 -0.86 -9.98
CA MET A 1056 33.88 -1.51 -10.73
C MET A 1056 33.91 -1.13 -12.21
N ASP A 1057 33.51 -2.05 -13.08
CA ASP A 1057 33.56 -1.90 -14.54
C ASP A 1057 32.27 -1.31 -15.13
N GLU A 1058 31.11 -1.55 -14.50
CA GLU A 1058 29.83 -0.96 -14.93
C GLU A 1058 28.86 -0.80 -13.74
N LEU A 1059 27.94 0.16 -13.85
CA LEU A 1059 26.88 0.42 -12.88
C LEU A 1059 25.50 0.18 -13.50
N LEU A 1060 24.66 -0.59 -12.80
CA LEU A 1060 23.27 -0.83 -13.14
C LEU A 1060 22.33 -0.19 -12.11
N VAL A 1061 21.37 0.58 -12.60
CA VAL A 1061 20.31 1.18 -11.78
C VAL A 1061 19.10 0.25 -11.73
N LYS A 1062 18.60 -0.04 -10.53
CA LYS A 1062 17.39 -0.83 -10.27
C LYS A 1062 16.13 0.02 -10.55
N PRO A 1063 15.08 -0.50 -11.21
CA PRO A 1063 14.88 -1.89 -11.63
C PRO A 1063 15.69 -2.26 -12.87
N VAL A 1064 16.39 -3.41 -12.81
CA VAL A 1064 17.14 -3.95 -13.94
C VAL A 1064 16.19 -4.78 -14.80
N THR A 1065 15.91 -4.30 -16.01
CA THR A 1065 15.07 -5.04 -16.98
C THR A 1065 15.87 -6.16 -17.64
N LEU A 1066 15.18 -7.20 -18.10
CA LEU A 1066 15.81 -8.34 -18.76
C LEU A 1066 16.63 -7.92 -20.01
N ASP A 1067 16.12 -6.97 -20.79
CA ASP A 1067 16.79 -6.46 -21.99
C ASP A 1067 18.07 -5.70 -21.66
N ARG A 1068 18.04 -4.85 -20.62
CA ARG A 1068 19.21 -4.09 -20.19
C ARG A 1068 20.28 -5.00 -19.63
N LEU A 1069 19.88 -6.00 -18.85
CA LEU A 1069 20.77 -7.04 -18.33
C LEU A 1069 21.45 -7.79 -19.47
N ALA A 1070 20.68 -8.26 -20.47
CA ALA A 1070 21.24 -8.98 -21.63
C ALA A 1070 22.23 -8.13 -22.45
N GLN A 1071 21.91 -6.86 -22.70
CA GLN A 1071 22.79 -5.93 -23.43
C GLN A 1071 24.09 -5.64 -22.68
N MET A 1072 24.00 -5.47 -21.36
CA MET A 1072 25.19 -5.28 -20.52
C MET A 1072 26.08 -6.52 -20.59
N LEU A 1073 25.50 -7.72 -20.38
CA LEU A 1073 26.28 -8.96 -20.34
C LEU A 1073 27.00 -9.19 -21.67
N ALA A 1074 26.35 -8.83 -22.79
CA ALA A 1074 26.94 -8.90 -24.13
C ALA A 1074 28.22 -8.07 -24.32
N ARG A 1075 28.46 -7.02 -23.52
CA ARG A 1075 29.68 -6.19 -23.59
C ARG A 1075 30.91 -6.88 -23.00
N PHE A 1076 30.69 -7.78 -22.04
CA PHE A 1076 31.75 -8.51 -21.35
C PHE A 1076 32.01 -9.89 -21.96
N LEU A 1077 31.34 -10.21 -23.08
CA LEU A 1077 31.40 -11.51 -23.74
C LEU A 1077 32.23 -11.46 -25.04
N PRO A 1078 33.11 -12.44 -25.29
CA PRO A 1078 33.54 -12.75 -26.65
C PRO A 1078 32.35 -13.35 -27.44
N PRO A 1079 32.25 -13.10 -28.76
CA PRO A 1079 31.18 -13.65 -29.60
C PRO A 1079 31.20 -15.19 -29.59
N PRO A 1080 30.05 -15.87 -29.75
CA PRO A 1080 29.99 -17.32 -29.81
C PRO A 1080 30.88 -17.87 -30.94
N SER A 1081 31.49 -19.04 -30.71
CA SER A 1081 32.45 -19.61 -31.67
C SER A 1081 31.82 -20.11 -32.98
N PHE A 1082 30.49 -20.27 -33.02
CA PHE A 1082 29.69 -20.60 -34.21
C PHE A 1082 28.25 -20.06 -34.06
N ASP A 1083 27.56 -19.85 -35.20
CA ASP A 1083 26.15 -19.43 -35.23
C ASP A 1083 25.21 -20.64 -35.45
N ILE A 1084 24.37 -20.94 -34.45
CA ILE A 1084 23.38 -22.01 -34.53
C ILE A 1084 22.28 -21.71 -35.56
N GLN A 1085 22.03 -20.44 -35.90
CA GLN A 1085 21.05 -20.06 -36.91
C GLN A 1085 21.46 -20.54 -38.30
N THR A 1086 22.76 -20.54 -38.61
CA THR A 1086 23.30 -21.12 -39.85
C THR A 1086 22.92 -22.59 -39.95
N LEU A 1087 23.12 -23.38 -38.90
CA LEU A 1087 22.71 -24.78 -38.85
C LEU A 1087 21.20 -24.97 -38.92
N ARG A 1088 20.41 -24.15 -38.21
CA ARG A 1088 18.93 -24.18 -38.27
C ARG A 1088 18.39 -23.84 -39.65
N SER A 1089 19.01 -22.89 -40.35
CA SER A 1089 18.65 -22.54 -41.72
C SER A 1089 18.94 -23.70 -42.69
N MET A 1090 20.07 -24.40 -42.49
CA MET A 1090 20.44 -25.58 -43.28
C MET A 1090 19.52 -26.77 -43.03
N THR A 1091 19.02 -26.96 -41.80
CA THR A 1091 18.08 -28.04 -41.45
C THR A 1091 16.61 -27.67 -41.64
N GLN A 1092 16.29 -26.49 -42.19
CA GLN A 1092 14.92 -25.97 -42.30
C GLN A 1092 14.15 -25.97 -40.97
N ALA A 1093 14.86 -25.76 -39.86
CA ALA A 1093 14.32 -25.83 -38.50
C ALA A 1093 13.74 -27.20 -38.08
N ASP A 1094 14.13 -28.30 -38.73
CA ASP A 1094 13.75 -29.65 -38.32
C ASP A 1094 14.62 -30.12 -37.13
N GLU A 1095 14.04 -30.06 -35.93
CA GLU A 1095 14.73 -30.27 -34.65
C GLU A 1095 15.41 -31.65 -34.50
N PRO A 1096 14.80 -32.79 -34.91
CA PRO A 1096 15.45 -34.11 -34.84
C PRO A 1096 16.69 -34.22 -35.72
N ILE A 1097 16.68 -33.59 -36.90
CA ILE A 1097 17.81 -33.58 -37.83
C ILE A 1097 18.93 -32.70 -37.27
N LEU A 1098 18.58 -31.52 -36.74
CA LEU A 1098 19.52 -30.62 -36.06
C LEU A 1098 20.22 -31.31 -34.88
N GLN A 1099 19.46 -31.98 -34.00
CA GLN A 1099 19.98 -32.72 -32.86
C GLN A 1099 20.91 -33.87 -33.25
N ARG A 1100 20.66 -34.53 -34.40
CA ARG A 1100 21.54 -35.56 -34.93
C ARG A 1100 22.84 -34.96 -35.47
N MET A 1101 22.77 -33.88 -36.23
CA MET A 1101 23.94 -33.19 -36.77
C MET A 1101 24.82 -32.63 -35.66
N LEU A 1102 24.24 -32.01 -34.61
CA LEU A 1102 25.00 -31.49 -33.47
C LEU A 1102 25.71 -32.61 -32.70
N ARG A 1103 25.06 -33.78 -32.49
CA ARG A 1103 25.69 -34.94 -31.86
C ARG A 1103 26.85 -35.50 -32.68
N GLU A 1104 26.63 -35.67 -33.98
CA GLU A 1104 27.69 -36.15 -34.89
C GLU A 1104 28.87 -35.16 -34.93
N LEU A 1105 28.61 -33.85 -34.96
CA LEU A 1105 29.64 -32.82 -34.97
C LEU A 1105 30.43 -32.77 -33.66
N TRP A 1106 29.76 -32.81 -32.51
CA TRP A 1106 30.42 -32.84 -31.20
C TRP A 1106 31.30 -34.08 -31.01
N SER A 1107 30.80 -35.25 -31.44
CA SER A 1107 31.57 -36.51 -31.41
C SER A 1107 32.78 -36.45 -32.35
N ASN A 1108 32.60 -35.97 -33.58
CA ASN A 1108 33.67 -35.88 -34.58
C ASN A 1108 34.78 -34.92 -34.15
N LEU A 1109 34.43 -33.77 -33.56
CA LEU A 1109 35.43 -32.83 -33.01
C LEU A 1109 36.29 -33.49 -31.93
N GLY A 1110 35.71 -34.29 -31.04
CA GLY A 1110 36.46 -35.03 -30.02
C GLY A 1110 37.37 -36.11 -30.61
N GLN A 1111 36.92 -36.83 -31.63
CA GLN A 1111 37.73 -37.86 -32.31
C GLN A 1111 38.90 -37.26 -33.09
N GLU A 1112 38.68 -36.17 -33.83
CA GLU A 1112 39.74 -35.47 -34.57
C GLU A 1112 40.75 -34.80 -33.63
N GLN A 1113 40.31 -34.27 -32.48
CA GLN A 1113 41.20 -33.76 -31.45
C GLN A 1113 42.15 -34.85 -30.93
N ALA A 1114 41.63 -36.04 -30.60
CA ALA A 1114 42.45 -37.16 -30.13
C ALA A 1114 43.41 -37.68 -31.22
N ALA A 1115 42.94 -37.73 -32.48
CA ALA A 1115 43.78 -38.11 -33.62
C ALA A 1115 44.92 -37.10 -33.84
N LEU A 1116 44.63 -35.80 -33.79
CA LEU A 1116 45.64 -34.75 -33.89
C LEU A 1116 46.63 -34.76 -32.73
N GLU A 1117 46.18 -35.05 -31.50
CA GLU A 1117 47.08 -35.14 -30.34
C GLU A 1117 48.14 -36.22 -30.54
N SER A 1118 47.74 -37.39 -31.05
CA SER A 1118 48.69 -38.46 -31.40
C SER A 1118 49.61 -38.09 -32.57
N ALA A 1119 49.08 -37.44 -33.62
CA ALA A 1119 49.85 -37.05 -34.79
C ALA A 1119 50.87 -35.93 -34.50
N VAL A 1120 50.54 -35.00 -33.61
CA VAL A 1120 51.46 -33.93 -33.15
C VAL A 1120 52.60 -34.51 -32.31
N LEU A 1121 52.31 -35.49 -31.45
CA LEU A 1121 53.33 -36.20 -30.67
C LEU A 1121 54.29 -37.01 -31.56
N GLU A 1122 53.75 -37.67 -32.59
CA GLU A 1122 54.52 -38.46 -33.56
C GLU A 1122 55.17 -37.61 -34.67
N GLN A 1123 54.87 -36.30 -34.73
CA GLN A 1123 55.27 -35.37 -35.80
C GLN A 1123 54.88 -35.86 -37.20
N ASP A 1124 53.74 -36.53 -37.33
CA ASP A 1124 53.20 -37.00 -38.60
C ASP A 1124 52.52 -35.83 -39.35
N TRP A 1125 53.32 -35.07 -40.09
CA TRP A 1125 52.90 -33.88 -40.84
C TRP A 1125 51.78 -34.15 -41.85
N ALA A 1126 51.76 -35.36 -42.44
CA ALA A 1126 50.73 -35.74 -43.40
C ALA A 1126 49.38 -35.92 -42.70
N ARG A 1127 49.36 -36.57 -41.53
CA ARG A 1127 48.13 -36.71 -40.72
C ARG A 1127 47.67 -35.39 -40.13
N ILE A 1128 48.60 -34.56 -39.64
CA ILE A 1128 48.28 -33.23 -39.11
C ILE A 1128 47.60 -32.39 -40.20
N GLY A 1129 48.22 -32.29 -41.38
CA GLY A 1129 47.65 -31.53 -42.50
C GLY A 1129 46.32 -32.08 -42.99
N ALA A 1130 46.14 -33.40 -43.02
CA ALA A 1130 44.89 -34.01 -43.44
C ALA A 1130 43.74 -33.75 -42.44
N SER A 1131 44.02 -33.80 -41.14
CA SER A 1131 43.01 -33.58 -40.10
C SER A 1131 42.64 -32.09 -39.97
N THR A 1132 43.63 -31.17 -40.01
CA THR A 1132 43.33 -29.72 -40.01
C THR A 1132 42.56 -29.29 -41.25
N HIS A 1133 42.84 -29.88 -42.42
CA HIS A 1133 42.08 -29.61 -43.65
C HIS A 1133 40.62 -30.07 -43.55
N ARG A 1134 40.36 -31.24 -42.95
CA ARG A 1134 38.99 -31.73 -42.69
C ARG A 1134 38.25 -30.83 -41.71
N LEU A 1135 38.89 -30.48 -40.58
CA LEU A 1135 38.30 -29.60 -39.56
C LEU A 1135 37.99 -28.22 -40.13
N LYS A 1136 38.88 -27.64 -40.95
CA LYS A 1136 38.64 -26.40 -41.67
C LYS A 1136 37.38 -26.47 -42.54
N GLY A 1137 37.21 -27.56 -43.29
CA GLY A 1137 36.02 -27.77 -44.13
C GLY A 1137 34.73 -27.79 -43.31
N VAL A 1138 34.73 -28.47 -42.16
CA VAL A 1138 33.60 -28.50 -41.23
C VAL A 1138 33.36 -27.10 -40.64
N CYS A 1139 34.40 -26.37 -40.24
CA CYS A 1139 34.27 -25.03 -39.66
C CYS A 1139 33.65 -24.03 -40.63
N CYS A 1140 34.03 -24.07 -41.91
CA CYS A 1140 33.42 -23.22 -42.94
C CYS A 1140 31.95 -23.55 -43.21
N LEU A 1141 31.52 -24.81 -42.99
CA LEU A 1141 30.12 -25.22 -43.14
C LEU A 1141 29.22 -24.70 -42.01
N ILE A 1142 29.75 -24.54 -40.80
CA ILE A 1142 28.99 -24.10 -39.61
C ILE A 1142 29.31 -22.65 -39.18
N ASP A 1143 30.02 -21.91 -40.04
CA ASP A 1143 30.47 -20.53 -39.81
C ASP A 1143 31.31 -20.33 -38.53
N ALA A 1144 32.12 -21.34 -38.17
CA ALA A 1144 33.04 -21.30 -37.02
C ALA A 1144 34.39 -20.67 -37.40
N LEU A 1145 34.35 -19.38 -37.77
CA LEU A 1145 35.50 -18.63 -38.32
C LEU A 1145 36.77 -18.64 -37.43
N PRO A 1146 36.69 -18.49 -36.09
CA PRO A 1146 37.88 -18.51 -35.24
C PRO A 1146 38.63 -19.85 -35.31
N LEU A 1147 37.91 -20.98 -35.30
CA LEU A 1147 38.51 -22.31 -35.40
C LEU A 1147 39.06 -22.58 -36.80
N ALA A 1148 38.38 -22.09 -37.85
CA ALA A 1148 38.85 -22.19 -39.23
C ALA A 1148 40.21 -21.49 -39.42
N GLN A 1149 40.40 -20.31 -38.81
CA GLN A 1149 41.65 -19.57 -38.87
C GLN A 1149 42.79 -20.33 -38.20
N VAL A 1150 42.57 -20.86 -37.00
CA VAL A 1150 43.59 -21.65 -36.30
C VAL A 1150 43.93 -22.95 -37.05
N CYS A 1151 42.96 -23.57 -37.73
CA CYS A 1151 43.21 -24.71 -38.61
C CYS A 1151 44.10 -24.34 -39.82
N ILE A 1152 43.89 -23.16 -40.42
CA ILE A 1152 44.71 -22.64 -41.52
C ILE A 1152 46.16 -22.42 -41.07
N ASP A 1153 46.34 -21.81 -39.90
CA ASP A 1153 47.66 -21.51 -39.36
C ASP A 1153 48.43 -22.82 -39.07
N LEU A 1154 47.76 -23.82 -38.46
CA LEU A 1154 48.37 -25.13 -38.22
C LEU A 1154 48.61 -25.93 -39.51
N GLU A 1155 47.75 -25.80 -40.52
CA GLU A 1155 47.96 -26.39 -41.86
C GLU A 1155 49.20 -25.77 -42.54
N ALA A 1156 49.41 -24.46 -42.40
CA ALA A 1156 50.59 -23.78 -42.92
C ALA A 1156 51.88 -24.24 -42.20
N VAL A 1157 51.84 -24.39 -40.87
CA VAL A 1157 52.95 -24.94 -40.07
C VAL A 1157 53.25 -26.38 -40.50
N ALA A 1158 52.23 -27.20 -40.75
CA ALA A 1158 52.40 -28.57 -41.22
C ALA A 1158 53.03 -28.66 -42.61
N ARG A 1159 52.64 -27.76 -43.55
CA ARG A 1159 53.28 -27.67 -44.87
C ARG A 1159 54.74 -27.23 -44.78
N ALA A 1160 55.04 -26.29 -43.88
CA ALA A 1160 56.40 -25.79 -43.64
C ALA A 1160 57.28 -26.74 -42.80
N HIS A 1161 56.70 -27.82 -42.23
CA HIS A 1161 57.39 -28.78 -41.35
C HIS A 1161 58.13 -28.11 -40.17
N SER A 1162 57.58 -27.02 -39.63
CA SER A 1162 58.22 -26.23 -38.58
C SER A 1162 57.91 -26.76 -37.19
N THR A 1163 58.88 -27.44 -36.56
CA THR A 1163 58.74 -28.02 -35.22
C THR A 1163 58.73 -26.99 -34.09
N ALA A 1164 59.36 -25.82 -34.30
CA ALA A 1164 59.55 -24.81 -33.24
C ALA A 1164 58.24 -24.15 -32.78
N VAL A 1165 57.26 -24.01 -33.68
CA VAL A 1165 55.96 -23.34 -33.43
C VAL A 1165 54.78 -24.31 -33.37
N LEU A 1166 55.02 -25.59 -33.65
CA LEU A 1166 53.98 -26.63 -33.69
C LEU A 1166 53.23 -26.76 -32.36
N ALA A 1167 53.96 -26.77 -31.23
CA ALA A 1167 53.36 -26.94 -29.91
C ALA A 1167 52.46 -25.76 -29.51
N GLU A 1168 52.84 -24.53 -29.86
CA GLU A 1168 52.05 -23.32 -29.58
C GLU A 1168 50.75 -23.32 -30.41
N HIS A 1169 50.85 -23.61 -31.70
CA HIS A 1169 49.69 -23.60 -32.60
C HIS A 1169 48.75 -24.77 -32.31
N TRP A 1170 49.29 -25.91 -31.87
CA TRP A 1170 48.49 -27.03 -31.36
C TRP A 1170 47.71 -26.67 -30.10
N LEU A 1171 48.33 -25.97 -29.14
CA LEU A 1171 47.64 -25.55 -27.92
C LEU A 1171 46.46 -24.62 -28.24
N ARG A 1172 46.67 -23.64 -29.14
CA ARG A 1172 45.60 -22.75 -29.63
C ARG A 1172 44.48 -23.52 -30.33
N LEU A 1173 44.82 -24.53 -31.13
CA LEU A 1173 43.81 -25.37 -31.79
C LEU A 1173 43.02 -26.21 -30.78
N LYS A 1174 43.70 -26.78 -29.79
CA LYS A 1174 43.09 -27.57 -28.72
C LYS A 1174 42.10 -26.73 -27.90
N GLU A 1175 42.47 -25.50 -27.56
CA GLU A 1175 41.58 -24.54 -26.89
C GLU A 1175 40.39 -24.16 -27.76
N ALA A 1176 40.60 -23.84 -29.04
CA ALA A 1176 39.53 -23.47 -29.96
C ALA A 1176 38.53 -24.63 -30.18
N ILE A 1177 38.99 -25.89 -30.29
CA ILE A 1177 38.12 -27.07 -30.36
C ILE A 1177 37.34 -27.25 -29.05
N GLY A 1178 38.00 -27.06 -27.90
CA GLY A 1178 37.35 -27.11 -26.58
C GLY A 1178 36.23 -26.08 -26.44
N CYS A 1179 36.48 -24.84 -26.87
CA CYS A 1179 35.48 -23.76 -26.88
C CYS A 1179 34.27 -24.13 -27.75
N LEU A 1180 34.50 -24.61 -28.98
CA LEU A 1180 33.42 -24.99 -29.88
C LEU A 1180 32.58 -26.16 -29.32
N ARG A 1181 33.22 -27.18 -28.74
CA ARG A 1181 32.49 -28.29 -28.11
C ARG A 1181 31.66 -27.85 -26.91
N SER A 1182 32.19 -26.94 -26.10
CA SER A 1182 31.46 -26.34 -24.97
C SER A 1182 30.29 -25.47 -25.42
N ASP A 1183 30.38 -24.82 -26.58
CA ASP A 1183 29.28 -24.00 -27.13
C ASP A 1183 28.19 -24.89 -27.76
N ILE A 1184 28.52 -26.09 -28.26
CA ILE A 1184 27.54 -27.05 -28.82
C ILE A 1184 26.78 -27.81 -27.73
N GLU A 1185 27.43 -28.11 -26.61
CA GLU A 1185 26.89 -28.95 -25.54
C GLU A 1185 25.52 -28.51 -24.98
N PRO A 1186 25.22 -27.21 -24.77
CA PRO A 1186 23.89 -26.74 -24.34
C PRO A 1186 22.78 -26.96 -25.38
N HIS A 1187 23.14 -27.13 -26.65
CA HIS A 1187 22.19 -27.39 -27.73
C HIS A 1187 21.91 -28.88 -27.93
N LEU A 1188 22.67 -29.77 -27.27
CA LEU A 1188 22.39 -31.19 -27.23
C LEU A 1188 21.30 -31.43 -26.18
N GLY A 1189 20.11 -31.87 -26.60
CA GLY A 1189 19.02 -32.15 -25.67
C GLY A 1189 19.46 -33.08 -24.54
N SER A 1190 19.18 -32.70 -23.29
CA SER A 1190 19.35 -33.56 -22.12
C SER A 1190 18.30 -34.69 -22.20
N ASP A 1191 18.77 -35.93 -22.36
CA ASP A 1191 17.93 -37.14 -22.22
C ASP A 1191 17.24 -37.21 -20.85
#